data_AF-A0A930ULE0-F1
#
_entry.id   AF-A0A930ULE0-F1
#
_cell.length_a   1.000
_cell.length_b   1.000
_cell.length_c   1.000
_cell.angle_alpha   90.00
_cell.angle_beta   90.00
_cell.angle_gamma   90.00
#
_symmetry.space_group_name_H-M   'P 1'
#
loop_
_entity.id
_entity.type
_entity.pdbx_description
1 polymer ?
#
loop_
_entity_poly.entity_id
_entity_poly.type
_entity_poly.pdbx_seq_one_letter_code
_entity_poly.pdbx_strand_id
1 'polypeptide(L)'
;MTDDTVTASIFASGGGYDGISEDITIKALDTDLLVFDRDGYNNIYPWESESFTVRLSVRPFENITVRVYPHINFYSFYKTNSSFDTDAGTPGNQNTLTFTPQNWSVPQTVTVTSGGPYDRPQQGETPVLVFILPSGARETVGVHFVDPKIDRTYLYLSSKVLTIDEGSSQTFTVRPQRAPSSEMTVVLWGNADEGSRSDLLKMDKTSLTFTPSNWHIPQTVTVSALRDSDAKDSDGSVLFSLLGSGIASVRIYIRDNNLGINIPAGTLFVPEGDARTFPVKLNSPPSGTVTVNVSQPSNPDMTVDTDPPTTGNQTSLTFTAGNWNIPQTVAVTAAEDADAIADRSDSIYLSVPESDTNYAGQTETLSLVIRENDRYPIIEAVANPLVVTEGDSATFTVRLAAEIERERDIWVKFYQPFSLGVTVDTDPRTVGNQTTLRFTSDNWNIRQTVTVNAAEDSDDLLGVASIRLKHTEFSDFIDDEEVFHNVGILVADNDTAGLVLSTTNLGVSEGSSKAFTVALATLPTADVTVMLVQENPENADVTLDRNKLTFTRDSWNIAQTVRVRAAEDDDAIDDRAAISLTPSGGGYDNLNRRVAVTVNEDDKVGLKLSSDSLTIPEGDSDTFKVQLVTQPSENVTVRLRQPENTDVTLDTDTATTGNQNTLTFTSDNWNQPQTVTVSTLQDDDTLDDSASITLTASGGGYKNVTASMPVSVTERSEAGLILSTRSISLDEGGSRRFTV
;
A
#
# COMPACT_ATOMS: atom_id res chain seq x y z
N MET A 1 -44.92 3.26 -28.52
CA MET A 1 -46.27 3.88 -28.55
C MET A 1 -46.06 5.37 -28.77
N THR A 2 -47.11 6.12 -29.05
CA THR A 2 -47.04 7.50 -29.57
C THR A 2 -46.08 8.44 -28.83
N ASP A 3 -45.28 9.18 -29.60
CA ASP A 3 -44.62 10.40 -29.13
C ASP A 3 -45.70 11.45 -28.85
N ASP A 4 -46.06 11.64 -27.57
CA ASP A 4 -47.04 12.64 -27.15
C ASP A 4 -46.32 13.82 -26.45
N THR A 5 -45.92 14.83 -27.24
CA THR A 5 -45.33 16.09 -26.76
C THR A 5 -46.38 17.04 -26.14
N VAL A 6 -45.97 17.83 -25.13
CA VAL A 6 -46.89 18.63 -24.27
C VAL A 6 -46.69 20.15 -24.41
N THR A 7 -47.81 20.87 -24.64
CA THR A 7 -48.03 22.28 -25.09
C THR A 7 -48.10 23.53 -24.12
N ALA A 8 -47.56 23.55 -22.90
CA ALA A 8 -47.89 24.52 -21.80
C ALA A 8 -47.48 26.01 -22.03
N SER A 9 -48.15 27.06 -21.51
CA SER A 9 -47.87 28.48 -21.89
C SER A 9 -48.06 29.58 -20.80
N ILE A 10 -47.32 30.72 -20.85
CA ILE A 10 -47.29 31.83 -19.85
C ILE A 10 -47.63 33.23 -20.42
N PHE A 11 -48.53 33.97 -19.77
CA PHE A 11 -48.82 35.39 -20.06
C PHE A 11 -48.40 36.31 -18.91
N ALA A 12 -47.81 37.47 -19.22
CA ALA A 12 -47.76 38.62 -18.30
C ALA A 12 -48.89 39.61 -18.67
N SER A 13 -49.59 40.14 -17.67
CA SER A 13 -50.60 41.18 -17.88
C SER A 13 -50.40 42.34 -16.89
N GLY A 14 -49.68 43.37 -17.34
CA GLY A 14 -49.45 44.60 -16.58
C GLY A 14 -49.18 45.79 -17.51
N GLY A 15 -49.56 46.99 -17.08
CA GLY A 15 -48.82 48.22 -17.43
C GLY A 15 -48.88 48.78 -18.86
N GLY A 16 -49.66 48.24 -19.80
CA GLY A 16 -50.06 49.02 -20.99
C GLY A 16 -49.04 49.16 -22.15
N TYR A 17 -48.29 48.10 -22.47
CA TYR A 17 -47.71 47.89 -23.81
C TYR A 17 -47.95 46.43 -24.26
N ASP A 18 -48.23 46.21 -25.54
CA ASP A 18 -48.55 44.88 -26.10
C ASP A 18 -47.33 43.94 -26.04
N GLY A 19 -47.42 42.86 -25.27
CA GLY A 19 -46.37 41.84 -25.16
C GLY A 19 -46.34 40.87 -26.35
N ILE A 20 -45.13 40.48 -26.77
CA ILE A 20 -44.87 39.46 -27.78
C ILE A 20 -44.81 38.08 -27.07
N SER A 21 -45.35 37.03 -27.69
CA SER A 21 -45.22 35.65 -27.19
C SER A 21 -44.09 34.90 -27.90
N GLU A 22 -43.25 34.21 -27.14
CA GLU A 22 -42.25 33.26 -27.67
C GLU A 22 -42.49 31.84 -27.14
N ASP A 23 -42.07 30.85 -27.93
CA ASP A 23 -42.31 29.44 -27.69
C ASP A 23 -40.99 28.75 -27.30
N ILE A 24 -40.87 28.33 -26.04
CA ILE A 24 -39.64 27.74 -25.49
C ILE A 24 -39.81 26.23 -25.33
N THR A 25 -38.81 25.44 -25.74
CA THR A 25 -38.78 23.98 -25.59
C THR A 25 -37.64 23.57 -24.65
N ILE A 26 -37.95 22.90 -23.53
CA ILE A 26 -36.97 22.56 -22.49
C ILE A 26 -36.72 21.05 -22.45
N LYS A 27 -35.50 20.61 -22.78
CA LYS A 27 -35.07 19.20 -22.61
C LYS A 27 -34.62 18.95 -21.17
N ALA A 28 -35.06 17.84 -20.59
CA ALA A 28 -34.65 17.44 -19.26
C ALA A 28 -33.30 16.70 -19.29
N LEU A 29 -32.21 17.38 -18.93
CA LEU A 29 -31.00 16.88 -18.26
C LEU A 29 -29.90 17.96 -18.27
N ASP A 30 -30.10 19.03 -17.50
CA ASP A 30 -29.04 19.73 -16.75
C ASP A 30 -29.70 20.80 -15.85
N THR A 31 -28.98 21.26 -14.81
CA THR A 31 -29.50 22.25 -13.84
C THR A 31 -29.37 23.69 -14.35
N ASP A 32 -29.77 23.91 -15.60
CA ASP A 32 -29.52 25.18 -16.28
C ASP A 32 -30.48 26.29 -15.84
N LEU A 33 -29.86 27.39 -15.42
CA LEU A 33 -30.49 28.61 -14.97
C LEU A 33 -31.03 29.38 -16.17
N LEU A 34 -32.35 29.45 -16.34
CA LEU A 34 -32.97 30.32 -17.34
C LEU A 34 -32.74 31.80 -16.98
N VAL A 35 -31.88 32.47 -17.75
CA VAL A 35 -31.66 33.91 -17.74
C VAL A 35 -32.47 34.52 -18.88
N PHE A 36 -33.43 35.39 -18.55
CA PHE A 36 -34.05 36.26 -19.54
C PHE A 36 -33.15 37.47 -19.74
N ASP A 37 -32.52 37.57 -20.91
CA ASP A 37 -32.04 38.86 -21.40
C ASP A 37 -33.06 39.42 -22.41
N ARG A 38 -33.29 40.73 -22.34
CA ARG A 38 -34.27 41.42 -23.17
C ARG A 38 -33.74 42.79 -23.53
N ASP A 39 -33.12 42.88 -24.70
CA ASP A 39 -32.84 44.14 -25.37
C ASP A 39 -34.15 44.83 -25.78
N GLY A 40 -34.69 45.63 -24.86
CA GLY A 40 -35.97 46.32 -25.03
C GLY A 40 -36.75 46.54 -23.74
N TYR A 41 -36.13 47.21 -22.77
CA TYR A 41 -36.71 47.81 -21.54
C TYR A 41 -38.21 47.59 -21.27
N ASN A 42 -38.54 46.78 -20.26
CA ASN A 42 -39.71 46.98 -19.40
C ASN A 42 -39.21 47.12 -17.97
N ASN A 43 -39.30 48.33 -17.40
CA ASN A 43 -39.01 48.55 -15.98
C ASN A 43 -40.27 48.23 -15.16
N ILE A 44 -40.21 47.26 -14.24
CA ILE A 44 -41.18 47.18 -13.14
C ILE A 44 -40.72 48.21 -12.10
N TYR A 45 -41.48 49.28 -11.90
CA TYR A 45 -41.11 50.29 -10.91
C TYR A 45 -41.33 49.77 -9.47
N PRO A 46 -40.62 50.30 -8.44
CA PRO A 46 -40.61 49.73 -7.07
C PRO A 46 -41.95 49.77 -6.28
N TRP A 47 -43.05 50.08 -6.96
CA TRP A 47 -44.41 50.23 -6.44
C TRP A 47 -45.46 49.61 -7.39
N GLU A 48 -45.03 48.80 -8.36
CA GLU A 48 -45.90 48.08 -9.29
C GLU A 48 -45.97 46.59 -8.94
N SER A 49 -47.15 46.02 -9.11
CA SER A 49 -47.41 44.59 -8.95
C SER A 49 -47.69 43.99 -10.31
N GLU A 50 -46.81 43.11 -10.80
CA GLU A 50 -47.02 42.42 -12.07
C GLU A 50 -47.59 41.01 -11.83
N SER A 51 -48.54 40.61 -12.66
CA SER A 51 -49.25 39.33 -12.54
C SER A 51 -49.00 38.45 -13.75
N PHE A 52 -48.53 37.23 -13.48
CA PHE A 52 -48.20 36.21 -14.45
C PHE A 52 -49.23 35.09 -14.36
N THR A 53 -49.86 34.73 -15.48
CA THR A 53 -50.84 33.64 -15.55
C THR A 53 -50.26 32.45 -16.30
N VAL A 54 -50.28 31.28 -15.66
CA VAL A 54 -49.64 30.04 -16.10
C VAL A 54 -50.69 28.92 -16.15
N ARG A 55 -50.62 28.08 -17.18
CA ARG A 55 -51.38 26.81 -17.24
C ARG A 55 -50.55 25.71 -17.89
N LEU A 56 -50.85 24.45 -17.59
CA LEU A 56 -50.37 23.33 -18.39
C LEU A 56 -51.34 23.07 -19.56
N SER A 57 -50.84 22.51 -20.65
CA SER A 57 -51.66 22.18 -21.84
C SER A 57 -51.85 20.68 -22.09
N VAL A 58 -51.23 19.81 -21.29
CA VAL A 58 -51.62 18.38 -21.18
C VAL A 58 -51.62 17.97 -19.71
N ARG A 59 -52.41 16.96 -19.38
CA ARG A 59 -52.51 16.34 -18.05
C ARG A 59 -51.15 15.74 -17.65
N PRO A 60 -50.49 16.22 -16.57
CA PRO A 60 -49.31 15.56 -16.05
C PRO A 60 -49.72 14.26 -15.36
N PHE A 61 -48.79 13.31 -15.24
CA PHE A 61 -49.02 12.03 -14.54
C PHE A 61 -48.89 12.17 -13.02
N GLU A 62 -48.06 13.11 -12.55
CA GLU A 62 -47.86 13.46 -11.14
C GLU A 62 -48.06 14.97 -10.92
N ASN A 63 -47.90 15.46 -9.69
CA ASN A 63 -48.04 16.89 -9.40
C ASN A 63 -46.77 17.64 -9.82
N ILE A 64 -46.91 18.66 -10.68
CA ILE A 64 -45.83 19.56 -11.06
C ILE A 64 -45.88 20.82 -10.18
N THR A 65 -44.76 21.15 -9.56
CA THR A 65 -44.59 22.40 -8.80
C THR A 65 -43.77 23.40 -9.61
N VAL A 66 -44.26 24.62 -9.73
CA VAL A 66 -43.63 25.75 -10.45
C VAL A 66 -43.34 26.84 -9.41
N ARG A 67 -42.07 27.16 -9.18
CA ARG A 67 -41.68 28.28 -8.30
C ARG A 67 -41.26 29.52 -9.10
N VAL A 68 -41.55 30.70 -8.55
CA VAL A 68 -41.31 32.01 -9.18
C VAL A 68 -40.50 32.87 -8.22
N TYR A 69 -39.28 33.26 -8.62
CA TYR A 69 -38.35 34.01 -7.79
C TYR A 69 -37.97 35.36 -8.42
N PRO A 70 -38.05 36.49 -7.70
CA PRO A 70 -37.43 37.74 -8.14
C PRO A 70 -35.92 37.74 -7.84
N HIS A 71 -35.10 38.22 -8.78
CA HIS A 71 -33.65 38.35 -8.64
C HIS A 71 -33.17 39.77 -8.96
N ILE A 72 -32.20 40.27 -8.20
CA ILE A 72 -31.60 41.60 -8.37
C ILE A 72 -30.12 41.43 -8.71
N ASN A 73 -29.68 41.95 -9.85
CA ASN A 73 -28.27 41.87 -10.26
C ASN A 73 -27.41 42.91 -9.53
N PHE A 74 -26.44 42.46 -8.74
CA PHE A 74 -25.47 43.32 -8.05
C PHE A 74 -24.13 43.42 -8.78
N TYR A 75 -23.88 44.58 -9.40
CA TYR A 75 -22.53 45.14 -9.62
C TYR A 75 -22.58 46.55 -9.00
N SER A 76 -21.89 46.89 -7.90
CA SER A 76 -20.52 46.52 -7.52
C SER A 76 -20.23 46.79 -6.02
N PHE A 77 -19.20 46.15 -5.47
CA PHE A 77 -18.47 46.52 -4.23
C PHE A 77 -19.22 47.27 -3.11
N TYR A 78 -19.75 46.54 -2.11
CA TYR A 78 -19.38 46.67 -0.68
C TYR A 78 -19.99 45.51 0.11
N LYS A 79 -19.25 44.97 1.09
CA LYS A 79 -19.78 43.93 2.01
C LYS A 79 -20.72 44.55 3.05
N THR A 80 -22.02 44.31 2.95
CA THR A 80 -22.95 44.39 4.08
C THR A 80 -24.02 43.31 3.99
N ASN A 81 -24.24 42.57 5.07
CA ASN A 81 -25.31 41.59 5.18
C ASN A 81 -26.68 42.29 5.04
N SER A 82 -27.49 41.86 4.07
CA SER A 82 -28.93 42.10 4.03
C SER A 82 -29.63 40.77 3.75
N SER A 83 -30.14 40.14 4.81
CA SER A 83 -30.96 38.93 4.70
C SER A 83 -32.32 39.31 4.13
N PHE A 84 -32.68 38.79 2.96
CA PHE A 84 -34.06 38.83 2.51
C PHE A 84 -34.87 37.77 3.26
N ASP A 85 -35.95 38.22 3.88
CA ASP A 85 -36.86 37.39 4.64
C ASP A 85 -37.60 36.40 3.70
N THR A 86 -37.60 35.12 4.07
CA THR A 86 -38.32 34.06 3.35
C THR A 86 -39.52 33.57 4.15
N ASP A 87 -40.05 34.40 5.05
CA ASP A 87 -41.25 34.08 5.81
C ASP A 87 -42.45 33.79 4.89
N ALA A 88 -42.82 32.51 4.84
CA ALA A 88 -43.96 31.98 4.08
C ALA A 88 -45.32 32.33 4.72
N GLY A 89 -45.37 33.32 5.60
CA GLY A 89 -46.54 33.70 6.41
C GLY A 89 -47.44 34.82 5.87
N THR A 90 -47.04 35.58 4.83
CA THR A 90 -47.82 36.74 4.37
C THR A 90 -48.88 36.37 3.31
N PRO A 91 -50.20 36.52 3.57
CA PRO A 91 -51.24 36.14 2.60
C PRO A 91 -51.29 37.11 1.41
N GLY A 92 -50.71 36.70 0.28
CA GLY A 92 -50.77 37.46 -0.99
C GLY A 92 -49.68 37.09 -1.99
N ASN A 93 -48.46 36.84 -1.53
CA ASN A 93 -47.32 36.46 -2.39
C ASN A 93 -47.21 34.93 -2.53
N GLN A 94 -48.00 34.33 -3.43
CA GLN A 94 -47.85 32.90 -3.77
C GLN A 94 -46.77 32.70 -4.84
N ASN A 95 -45.49 32.74 -4.42
CA ASN A 95 -44.32 32.48 -5.28
C ASN A 95 -44.20 31.00 -5.73
N THR A 96 -45.27 30.22 -5.68
CA THR A 96 -45.30 28.79 -6.03
C THR A 96 -46.70 28.39 -6.51
N LEU A 97 -46.79 27.91 -7.75
CA LEU A 97 -48.00 27.35 -8.36
C LEU A 97 -47.88 25.82 -8.40
N THR A 98 -49.00 25.10 -8.20
CA THR A 98 -49.00 23.62 -8.22
C THR A 98 -50.10 23.10 -9.14
N PHE A 99 -49.70 22.28 -10.10
CA PHE A 99 -50.57 21.68 -11.10
C PHE A 99 -50.62 20.17 -10.90
N THR A 100 -51.79 19.66 -10.53
CA THR A 100 -52.08 18.24 -10.36
C THR A 100 -52.68 17.66 -11.64
N PRO A 101 -52.73 16.32 -11.79
CA PRO A 101 -53.46 15.67 -12.88
C PRO A 101 -54.94 16.08 -12.98
N GLN A 102 -55.55 16.67 -11.95
CA GLN A 102 -56.95 17.09 -11.96
C GLN A 102 -57.17 18.56 -12.34
N ASN A 103 -56.23 19.47 -12.04
CA ASN A 103 -56.41 20.93 -12.26
C ASN A 103 -55.49 21.56 -13.33
N TRP A 104 -54.61 20.77 -13.95
CA TRP A 104 -53.57 21.19 -14.91
C TRP A 104 -53.98 22.23 -15.97
N SER A 105 -55.19 22.09 -16.55
CA SER A 105 -55.68 22.93 -17.65
C SER A 105 -56.27 24.26 -17.19
N VAL A 106 -56.41 24.47 -15.88
CA VAL A 106 -56.99 25.68 -15.30
C VAL A 106 -55.86 26.73 -15.14
N PRO A 107 -56.01 27.94 -15.72
CA PRO A 107 -55.04 29.00 -15.51
C PRO A 107 -54.94 29.39 -14.03
N GLN A 108 -53.71 29.45 -13.51
CA GLN A 108 -53.38 29.93 -12.18
C GLN A 108 -52.53 31.19 -12.31
N THR A 109 -52.78 32.20 -11.48
CA THR A 109 -52.07 33.49 -11.53
C THR A 109 -51.21 33.66 -10.29
N VAL A 110 -49.97 34.09 -10.48
CA VAL A 110 -49.06 34.57 -9.43
C VAL A 110 -48.82 36.05 -9.64
N THR A 111 -48.88 36.82 -8.55
CA THR A 111 -48.55 38.26 -8.55
C THR A 111 -47.25 38.45 -7.78
N VAL A 112 -46.29 39.14 -8.39
CA VAL A 112 -45.04 39.53 -7.74
C VAL A 112 -45.13 41.02 -7.42
N THR A 113 -44.84 41.39 -6.18
CA THR A 113 -44.90 42.77 -5.69
C THR A 113 -43.58 43.15 -5.06
N SER A 114 -42.91 44.20 -5.56
CA SER A 114 -41.72 44.76 -4.90
C SER A 114 -42.15 45.59 -3.68
N GLY A 115 -41.68 45.21 -2.48
CA GLY A 115 -42.05 45.88 -1.23
C GLY A 115 -40.92 46.71 -0.63
N GLY A 116 -41.10 48.02 -0.48
CA GLY A 116 -40.21 48.87 0.31
C GLY A 116 -40.48 50.37 0.16
N PRO A 117 -40.80 51.10 1.25
CA PRO A 117 -40.87 52.55 1.22
C PRO A 117 -39.49 53.17 1.54
N TYR A 118 -38.89 53.93 0.61
CA TYR A 118 -38.23 55.25 0.81
C TYR A 118 -37.29 55.63 -0.37
N ASP A 119 -37.30 56.94 -0.67
CA ASP A 119 -36.40 57.81 -1.45
C ASP A 119 -35.46 57.31 -2.58
N ARG A 120 -35.50 58.08 -3.69
CA ARG A 120 -34.71 57.88 -4.92
C ARG A 120 -33.21 58.18 -4.77
N PRO A 121 -32.36 57.41 -5.46
CA PRO A 121 -31.16 57.89 -6.14
C PRO A 121 -31.33 57.92 -7.68
N GLN A 122 -30.34 58.44 -8.40
CA GLN A 122 -30.37 58.63 -9.85
C GLN A 122 -29.85 57.43 -10.66
N GLN A 123 -30.30 57.35 -11.92
CA GLN A 123 -29.77 56.59 -13.07
C GLN A 123 -28.80 55.43 -12.77
N GLY A 124 -29.34 54.21 -12.85
CA GLY A 124 -28.62 52.95 -12.65
C GLY A 124 -29.63 51.81 -12.53
N GLU A 125 -30.52 51.69 -13.51
CA GLU A 125 -31.66 50.76 -13.46
C GLU A 125 -31.17 49.32 -13.70
N THR A 126 -31.49 48.40 -12.79
CA THR A 126 -31.13 46.98 -12.89
C THR A 126 -32.39 46.14 -13.10
N PRO A 127 -32.36 45.13 -13.98
CA PRO A 127 -33.53 44.32 -14.28
C PRO A 127 -33.89 43.36 -13.13
N VAL A 128 -35.19 43.09 -12.97
CA VAL A 128 -35.68 42.02 -12.10
C VAL A 128 -35.74 40.74 -12.94
N LEU A 129 -34.87 39.77 -12.66
CA LEU A 129 -34.95 38.45 -13.27
C LEU A 129 -36.03 37.60 -12.58
N VAL A 130 -36.74 36.77 -13.36
CA VAL A 130 -37.75 35.84 -12.85
C VAL A 130 -37.34 34.41 -13.17
N PHE A 131 -36.99 33.61 -12.15
CA PHE A 131 -36.66 32.20 -12.35
C PHE A 131 -37.89 31.29 -12.23
N ILE A 132 -37.99 30.30 -13.11
CA ILE A 132 -38.99 29.24 -13.08
C ILE A 132 -38.31 27.87 -12.98
N LEU A 133 -38.57 27.15 -11.88
CA LEU A 133 -38.05 25.80 -11.65
C LEU A 133 -39.20 24.79 -11.58
N PRO A 134 -39.37 23.90 -12.58
CA PRO A 134 -40.25 22.74 -12.49
C PRO A 134 -39.53 21.58 -11.77
N SER A 135 -40.12 21.04 -10.71
CA SER A 135 -39.65 19.78 -10.11
C SER A 135 -40.64 18.63 -10.38
N GLY A 136 -40.10 17.47 -10.81
CA GLY A 136 -40.84 16.20 -10.87
C GLY A 136 -41.14 15.61 -12.26
N ALA A 137 -40.85 16.29 -13.37
CA ALA A 137 -41.07 15.75 -14.72
C ALA A 137 -39.81 15.04 -15.28
N ARG A 138 -39.98 13.91 -15.99
CA ARG A 138 -38.87 13.14 -16.59
C ARG A 138 -38.62 13.37 -18.08
N GLU A 139 -39.42 14.19 -18.78
CA GLU A 139 -39.22 14.47 -20.22
C GLU A 139 -39.87 15.82 -20.67
N THR A 140 -39.50 16.25 -21.88
CA THR A 140 -39.62 17.59 -22.50
C THR A 140 -41.05 18.16 -22.65
N VAL A 141 -41.19 19.49 -22.46
CA VAL A 141 -42.44 20.26 -22.62
C VAL A 141 -42.17 21.55 -23.45
N GLY A 142 -43.08 21.93 -24.36
CA GLY A 142 -43.06 23.14 -25.21
C GLY A 142 -44.32 24.04 -25.04
N VAL A 143 -44.47 25.12 -25.84
CA VAL A 143 -45.35 26.30 -25.55
C VAL A 143 -46.06 26.89 -26.81
N HIS A 144 -47.24 27.58 -26.70
CA HIS A 144 -47.86 28.45 -27.76
C HIS A 144 -49.05 29.39 -27.33
N PHE A 145 -49.26 30.55 -28.01
CA PHE A 145 -50.39 31.51 -27.80
C PHE A 145 -50.82 32.41 -29.00
N VAL A 146 -51.99 33.10 -28.87
CA VAL A 146 -52.63 34.04 -29.84
C VAL A 146 -53.50 35.11 -29.12
N ASP A 147 -53.53 36.37 -29.59
CA ASP A 147 -54.52 37.42 -29.21
C ASP A 147 -55.51 37.73 -30.38
N PRO A 148 -56.85 37.80 -30.14
CA PRO A 148 -57.86 38.00 -31.19
C PRO A 148 -58.29 39.46 -31.50
N LYS A 149 -57.61 40.52 -31.02
CA LYS A 149 -58.20 41.89 -30.98
C LYS A 149 -57.54 43.04 -31.76
N ILE A 150 -56.51 42.83 -32.58
CA ILE A 150 -55.98 43.91 -33.44
C ILE A 150 -55.83 43.48 -34.90
N ASP A 151 -56.67 44.03 -35.79
CA ASP A 151 -56.59 43.89 -37.25
C ASP A 151 -55.42 44.73 -37.81
N ARG A 152 -54.18 44.26 -37.58
CA ARG A 152 -52.94 44.96 -37.96
C ARG A 152 -52.50 44.61 -39.39
N THR A 153 -53.13 45.16 -40.43
CA THR A 153 -52.39 45.51 -41.67
C THR A 153 -53.14 46.49 -42.58
N TYR A 154 -52.77 47.77 -42.55
CA TYR A 154 -53.25 48.76 -43.54
C TYR A 154 -52.56 48.61 -44.92
N LEU A 155 -51.43 47.90 -44.97
CA LEU A 155 -50.61 47.66 -46.15
C LEU A 155 -50.68 46.19 -46.58
N TYR A 156 -50.55 45.98 -47.89
CA TYR A 156 -50.27 44.70 -48.52
C TYR A 156 -48.83 44.74 -49.03
N LEU A 157 -48.04 43.73 -48.64
CA LEU A 157 -46.67 43.50 -49.10
C LEU A 157 -46.68 42.23 -49.97
N SER A 158 -46.05 42.26 -51.16
CA SER A 158 -46.01 41.06 -52.01
C SER A 158 -45.08 39.96 -51.50
N SER A 159 -44.16 40.29 -50.58
CA SER A 159 -43.50 39.32 -49.71
C SER A 159 -43.32 39.92 -48.32
N LYS A 160 -43.21 39.05 -47.30
CA LYS A 160 -42.80 39.40 -45.93
C LYS A 160 -41.36 38.93 -45.60
N VAL A 161 -40.78 38.11 -46.46
CA VAL A 161 -39.41 37.59 -46.34
C VAL A 161 -38.71 37.68 -47.70
N LEU A 162 -37.47 38.15 -47.72
CA LEU A 162 -36.59 38.11 -48.90
C LEU A 162 -35.30 37.37 -48.53
N THR A 163 -34.72 36.68 -49.51
CA THR A 163 -33.38 36.07 -49.37
C THR A 163 -32.52 36.60 -50.51
N ILE A 164 -31.44 37.29 -50.19
CA ILE A 164 -30.59 38.01 -51.14
C ILE A 164 -29.17 37.51 -50.98
N ASP A 165 -28.51 37.13 -52.08
CA ASP A 165 -27.11 36.72 -52.05
C ASP A 165 -26.22 37.97 -52.15
N GLU A 166 -25.10 37.99 -51.43
CA GLU A 166 -24.20 39.15 -51.39
C GLU A 166 -23.84 39.73 -52.77
N GLY A 167 -23.97 41.04 -52.92
CA GLY A 167 -23.78 41.76 -54.18
C GLY A 167 -24.96 41.69 -55.17
N SER A 168 -26.08 41.07 -54.79
CA SER A 168 -27.31 40.99 -55.60
C SER A 168 -28.43 41.89 -55.09
N SER A 169 -29.56 41.93 -55.80
CA SER A 169 -30.75 42.66 -55.38
C SER A 169 -32.04 41.89 -55.63
N GLN A 170 -33.05 42.16 -54.81
CA GLN A 170 -34.42 41.68 -54.97
C GLN A 170 -35.42 42.83 -54.93
N THR A 171 -36.65 42.56 -55.37
CA THR A 171 -37.75 43.52 -55.35
C THR A 171 -38.99 42.95 -54.67
N PHE A 172 -39.75 43.82 -54.04
CA PHE A 172 -41.10 43.54 -53.55
C PHE A 172 -41.99 44.75 -53.83
N THR A 173 -43.30 44.59 -53.70
CA THR A 173 -44.26 45.67 -53.93
C THR A 173 -45.09 45.96 -52.69
N VAL A 174 -45.42 47.23 -52.50
CA VAL A 174 -46.22 47.75 -51.39
C VAL A 174 -47.44 48.45 -51.95
N ARG A 175 -48.61 48.26 -51.33
CA ARG A 175 -49.78 49.13 -51.52
C ARG A 175 -50.68 49.15 -50.28
N PRO A 176 -51.49 50.20 -50.08
CA PRO A 176 -52.62 50.15 -49.16
C PRO A 176 -53.60 49.03 -49.50
N GLN A 177 -54.24 48.46 -48.47
CA GLN A 177 -55.34 47.51 -48.64
C GLN A 177 -56.67 48.20 -49.03
N ARG A 178 -56.81 49.50 -48.72
CA ARG A 178 -57.99 50.33 -49.03
C ARG A 178 -57.61 51.75 -49.41
N ALA A 179 -58.49 52.45 -50.11
CA ALA A 179 -58.30 53.84 -50.49
C ALA A 179 -58.08 54.74 -49.26
N PRO A 180 -57.03 55.58 -49.23
CA PRO A 180 -56.88 56.60 -48.22
C PRO A 180 -57.85 57.76 -48.50
N SER A 181 -58.26 58.50 -47.47
CA SER A 181 -59.16 59.66 -47.57
C SER A 181 -58.46 60.94 -48.06
N SER A 182 -57.13 60.96 -48.02
CA SER A 182 -56.24 62.02 -48.49
C SER A 182 -54.96 61.38 -49.04
N GLU A 183 -53.99 62.19 -49.48
CA GLU A 183 -52.65 61.67 -49.71
C GLU A 183 -52.05 61.10 -48.41
N MET A 184 -51.37 59.96 -48.52
CA MET A 184 -50.64 59.28 -47.45
C MET A 184 -49.21 58.97 -47.90
N THR A 185 -48.25 59.14 -47.00
CA THR A 185 -46.85 58.79 -47.23
C THR A 185 -46.46 57.65 -46.29
N VAL A 186 -46.01 56.54 -46.86
CA VAL A 186 -45.34 55.45 -46.14
C VAL A 186 -43.86 55.80 -46.10
N VAL A 187 -43.26 55.85 -44.92
CA VAL A 187 -41.80 56.05 -44.78
C VAL A 187 -41.13 54.70 -44.63
N LEU A 188 -40.05 54.48 -45.38
CA LEU A 188 -39.26 53.25 -45.40
C LEU A 188 -37.91 53.52 -44.75
N TRP A 189 -37.54 52.65 -43.83
CA TRP A 189 -36.26 52.69 -43.12
C TRP A 189 -35.79 51.25 -42.97
N GLY A 190 -34.52 51.01 -43.33
CA GLY A 190 -33.87 49.72 -43.16
C GLY A 190 -33.09 49.74 -41.86
N ASN A 191 -33.19 48.66 -41.09
CA ASN A 191 -32.32 48.39 -39.95
C ASN A 191 -31.74 46.98 -40.17
N ALA A 192 -30.42 46.87 -40.31
CA ALA A 192 -29.76 45.62 -39.94
C ALA A 192 -29.87 45.51 -38.41
N ASP A 193 -30.18 44.33 -37.89
CA ASP A 193 -30.34 44.14 -36.45
C ASP A 193 -28.95 44.21 -35.75
N GLU A 194 -28.97 44.54 -34.45
CA GLU A 194 -27.77 45.02 -33.75
C GLU A 194 -26.66 43.96 -33.65
N GLY A 195 -25.54 44.25 -34.31
CA GLY A 195 -24.35 43.36 -34.36
C GLY A 195 -23.66 43.36 -35.72
N SER A 196 -24.40 43.60 -36.80
CA SER A 196 -23.84 43.71 -38.17
C SER A 196 -23.97 45.11 -38.77
N ARG A 197 -23.19 45.34 -39.82
CA ARG A 197 -22.93 46.64 -40.46
C ARG A 197 -24.18 47.22 -41.12
N SER A 198 -24.66 48.36 -40.61
CA SER A 198 -25.83 49.08 -41.14
C SER A 198 -25.63 49.66 -42.55
N ASP A 199 -24.42 49.58 -43.09
CA ASP A 199 -24.05 49.94 -44.46
C ASP A 199 -24.34 48.85 -45.51
N LEU A 200 -24.66 47.60 -45.14
CA LEU A 200 -24.79 46.47 -46.08
C LEU A 200 -26.12 46.40 -46.85
N LEU A 201 -27.19 47.06 -46.39
CA LEU A 201 -28.50 47.05 -47.07
C LEU A 201 -28.81 48.40 -47.72
N LYS A 202 -28.97 48.40 -49.05
CA LYS A 202 -29.31 49.60 -49.83
C LYS A 202 -30.69 49.49 -50.47
N MET A 203 -31.56 50.44 -50.16
CA MET A 203 -32.88 50.59 -50.80
C MET A 203 -32.85 51.63 -51.93
N ASP A 204 -33.68 51.43 -52.96
CA ASP A 204 -33.88 52.41 -54.03
C ASP A 204 -34.77 53.60 -53.62
N LYS A 205 -35.57 53.44 -52.54
CA LYS A 205 -36.57 54.42 -52.07
C LYS A 205 -36.63 54.47 -50.55
N THR A 206 -36.83 55.68 -50.01
CA THR A 206 -37.01 55.95 -48.57
C THR A 206 -38.46 56.34 -48.20
N SER A 207 -39.33 56.52 -49.19
CA SER A 207 -40.77 56.73 -48.98
C SER A 207 -41.59 56.34 -50.22
N LEU A 208 -42.88 56.06 -50.01
CA LEU A 208 -43.88 55.79 -51.04
C LEU A 208 -45.13 56.61 -50.78
N THR A 209 -45.62 57.34 -51.77
CA THR A 209 -46.80 58.21 -51.65
C THR A 209 -48.00 57.60 -52.36
N PHE A 210 -49.11 57.43 -51.64
CA PHE A 210 -50.38 56.94 -52.18
C PHE A 210 -51.49 57.98 -52.01
N THR A 211 -52.26 58.18 -53.07
CA THR A 211 -53.41 59.08 -53.15
C THR A 211 -54.71 58.26 -53.25
N PRO A 212 -55.90 58.88 -53.07
CA PRO A 212 -57.18 58.21 -53.31
C PRO A 212 -57.34 57.64 -54.74
N SER A 213 -56.53 58.09 -55.71
CA SER A 213 -56.57 57.62 -57.10
C SER A 213 -55.52 56.57 -57.47
N ASN A 214 -54.40 56.44 -56.74
CA ASN A 214 -53.32 55.49 -57.09
C ASN A 214 -53.11 54.35 -56.07
N TRP A 215 -53.79 54.36 -54.92
CA TRP A 215 -53.59 53.38 -53.82
C TRP A 215 -53.67 51.90 -54.22
N HIS A 216 -54.40 51.58 -55.29
CA HIS A 216 -54.59 50.22 -55.77
C HIS A 216 -53.44 49.72 -56.66
N ILE A 217 -52.53 50.61 -57.05
CA ILE A 217 -51.35 50.32 -57.88
C ILE A 217 -50.19 49.94 -56.94
N PRO A 218 -49.67 48.69 -57.00
CA PRO A 218 -48.49 48.31 -56.23
C PRO A 218 -47.28 49.15 -56.63
N GLN A 219 -46.58 49.74 -55.66
CA GLN A 219 -45.31 50.42 -55.88
C GLN A 219 -44.16 49.50 -55.51
N THR A 220 -43.25 49.25 -56.46
CA THR A 220 -42.06 48.41 -56.27
C THR A 220 -41.02 49.13 -55.42
N VAL A 221 -40.36 48.37 -54.55
CA VAL A 221 -39.16 48.75 -53.79
C VAL A 221 -38.08 47.73 -54.13
N THR A 222 -36.86 48.20 -54.36
CA THR A 222 -35.68 47.39 -54.65
C THR A 222 -34.75 47.44 -53.45
N VAL A 223 -34.28 46.27 -53.00
CA VAL A 223 -33.27 46.17 -51.94
C VAL A 223 -32.08 45.40 -52.48
N SER A 224 -30.89 45.96 -52.32
CA SER A 224 -29.60 45.34 -52.64
C SER A 224 -28.85 44.99 -51.36
N ALA A 225 -28.28 43.79 -51.31
CA ALA A 225 -27.21 43.47 -50.37
C ALA A 225 -25.89 43.93 -51.00
N LEU A 226 -25.09 44.70 -50.26
CA LEU A 226 -23.69 44.95 -50.63
C LEU A 226 -22.88 43.65 -50.40
N ARG A 227 -21.61 43.66 -50.81
CA ARG A 227 -20.66 42.59 -50.45
C ARG A 227 -19.81 43.04 -49.30
N ASP A 228 -19.48 42.14 -48.38
CA ASP A 228 -18.33 42.29 -47.52
C ASP A 228 -17.29 41.16 -47.67
N SER A 229 -16.65 40.76 -46.58
CA SER A 229 -15.45 39.92 -46.53
C SER A 229 -15.53 38.81 -45.48
N ASP A 230 -16.63 38.67 -44.75
CA ASP A 230 -16.80 37.58 -43.78
C ASP A 230 -17.69 36.45 -44.34
N ALA A 231 -17.52 35.24 -43.82
CA ALA A 231 -18.14 34.03 -44.36
C ALA A 231 -19.47 33.67 -43.65
N LYS A 232 -20.23 34.67 -43.20
CA LYS A 232 -21.46 34.46 -42.42
C LYS A 232 -22.70 35.00 -43.13
N ASP A 233 -23.72 34.14 -43.21
CA ASP A 233 -25.08 34.59 -43.44
C ASP A 233 -25.47 35.64 -42.38
N SER A 234 -26.06 36.74 -42.85
CA SER A 234 -26.52 37.88 -42.03
C SER A 234 -28.01 38.09 -42.21
N ASP A 235 -28.66 38.82 -41.30
CA ASP A 235 -30.05 39.23 -41.46
C ASP A 235 -30.28 40.73 -41.24
N GLY A 236 -31.49 41.17 -41.58
CA GLY A 236 -31.91 42.55 -41.41
C GLY A 236 -33.37 42.74 -41.75
N SER A 237 -33.85 43.97 -41.61
CA SER A 237 -35.26 44.31 -41.81
C SER A 237 -35.46 45.61 -42.59
N VAL A 238 -36.54 45.66 -43.36
CA VAL A 238 -37.09 46.90 -43.90
C VAL A 238 -38.43 47.16 -43.22
N LEU A 239 -38.53 48.32 -42.59
CA LEU A 239 -39.63 48.72 -41.73
C LEU A 239 -40.43 49.85 -42.40
N PHE A 240 -41.76 49.73 -42.34
CA PHE A 240 -42.71 50.65 -42.97
C PHE A 240 -43.49 51.37 -41.88
N SER A 241 -43.27 52.67 -41.75
CA SER A 241 -44.00 53.51 -40.81
C SER A 241 -45.10 54.30 -41.52
N LEU A 242 -46.30 54.28 -40.93
CA LEU A 242 -47.40 55.15 -41.25
C LEU A 242 -47.82 55.89 -39.98
N LEU A 243 -47.87 57.22 -40.02
CA LEU A 243 -48.28 58.03 -38.86
C LEU A 243 -49.69 57.62 -38.39
N GLY A 244 -49.78 57.01 -37.20
CA GLY A 244 -51.03 56.61 -36.56
C GLY A 244 -51.56 55.20 -36.88
N SER A 245 -50.85 54.36 -37.63
CA SER A 245 -51.18 52.92 -37.75
C SER A 245 -49.91 52.06 -37.67
N GLY A 246 -49.98 50.93 -36.98
CA GLY A 246 -48.82 50.11 -36.61
C GLY A 246 -47.86 49.74 -37.75
N ILE A 247 -46.60 49.52 -37.38
CA ILE A 247 -45.47 49.22 -38.26
C ILE A 247 -45.71 47.87 -38.99
N ALA A 248 -45.40 47.83 -40.27
CA ALA A 248 -45.21 46.59 -41.01
C ALA A 248 -43.71 46.36 -41.26
N SER A 249 -43.32 45.11 -41.53
CA SER A 249 -41.92 44.73 -41.78
C SER A 249 -41.79 43.73 -42.94
N VAL A 250 -40.62 43.75 -43.58
CA VAL A 250 -40.08 42.67 -44.42
C VAL A 250 -38.77 42.24 -43.79
N ARG A 251 -38.63 40.96 -43.43
CA ARG A 251 -37.34 40.38 -43.00
C ARG A 251 -36.51 40.03 -44.22
N ILE A 252 -35.20 40.25 -44.14
CA ILE A 252 -34.24 39.96 -45.19
C ILE A 252 -33.19 39.02 -44.61
N TYR A 253 -32.96 37.90 -45.29
CA TYR A 253 -31.82 37.02 -45.07
C TYR A 253 -30.79 37.31 -46.16
N ILE A 254 -29.59 37.69 -45.75
CA ILE A 254 -28.43 37.85 -46.63
C ILE A 254 -27.65 36.55 -46.56
N ARG A 255 -27.45 35.89 -47.71
CA ARG A 255 -26.61 34.68 -47.77
C ARG A 255 -25.21 35.03 -48.23
N ASP A 256 -24.22 34.54 -47.49
CA ASP A 256 -22.83 34.62 -47.90
C ASP A 256 -22.61 33.82 -49.21
N ASN A 257 -21.70 34.31 -50.04
CA ASN A 257 -21.22 33.59 -51.23
C ASN A 257 -19.70 33.65 -51.40
N ASN A 258 -18.96 33.89 -50.30
CA ASN A 258 -17.54 34.15 -50.36
C ASN A 258 -16.71 32.96 -50.88
N LEU A 259 -15.72 33.32 -51.69
CA LEU A 259 -14.88 32.42 -52.47
C LEU A 259 -13.82 31.83 -51.55
N GLY A 260 -13.80 30.51 -51.35
CA GLY A 260 -12.84 29.86 -50.45
C GLY A 260 -12.55 28.39 -50.77
N ILE A 261 -11.47 27.89 -50.18
CA ILE A 261 -11.11 26.46 -50.16
C ILE A 261 -11.88 25.80 -49.01
N ASN A 262 -12.30 24.55 -49.17
CA ASN A 262 -13.00 23.79 -48.13
C ASN A 262 -12.21 22.54 -47.76
N ILE A 263 -11.84 22.46 -46.48
CA ILE A 263 -11.19 21.31 -45.83
C ILE A 263 -12.00 20.88 -44.60
N PRO A 264 -11.80 19.67 -44.04
CA PRO A 264 -12.41 19.28 -42.78
C PRO A 264 -11.94 20.19 -41.64
N ALA A 265 -12.84 20.51 -40.71
CA ALA A 265 -12.48 21.20 -39.48
C ALA A 265 -11.84 20.23 -38.46
N GLY A 266 -10.79 20.67 -37.78
CA GLY A 266 -10.10 19.93 -36.72
C GLY A 266 -8.73 19.39 -37.13
N THR A 267 -8.18 18.51 -36.29
CA THR A 267 -6.84 17.93 -36.43
C THR A 267 -6.90 16.57 -37.12
N LEU A 268 -6.03 16.35 -38.12
CA LEU A 268 -5.82 15.03 -38.71
C LEU A 268 -4.75 14.26 -37.92
N PHE A 269 -5.13 13.12 -37.36
CA PHE A 269 -4.23 12.22 -36.63
C PHE A 269 -3.71 11.13 -37.56
N VAL A 270 -2.38 11.05 -37.73
CA VAL A 270 -1.70 10.09 -38.61
C VAL A 270 -0.78 9.21 -37.75
N PRO A 271 -1.08 7.91 -37.54
CA PRO A 271 -0.14 7.01 -36.91
C PRO A 271 1.15 6.88 -37.73
N GLU A 272 2.28 6.72 -37.05
CA GLU A 272 3.54 6.26 -37.63
C GLU A 272 3.30 5.01 -38.51
N GLY A 273 4.05 4.91 -39.61
CA GLY A 273 3.96 3.80 -40.58
C GLY A 273 2.67 3.70 -41.40
N ASP A 274 1.71 4.61 -41.21
CA ASP A 274 0.39 4.59 -41.83
C ASP A 274 0.10 5.87 -42.65
N ALA A 275 -0.90 5.80 -43.52
CA ALA A 275 -1.37 6.91 -44.32
C ALA A 275 -2.82 7.30 -43.95
N ARG A 276 -3.09 8.59 -43.96
CA ARG A 276 -4.43 9.16 -43.79
C ARG A 276 -4.75 10.12 -44.92
N THR A 277 -6.02 10.33 -45.17
CA THR A 277 -6.46 11.17 -46.28
C THR A 277 -7.50 12.18 -45.85
N PHE A 278 -7.43 13.41 -46.38
CA PHE A 278 -8.47 14.42 -46.21
C PHE A 278 -9.01 14.92 -47.56
N PRO A 279 -10.32 15.23 -47.66
CA PRO A 279 -10.92 15.83 -48.85
C PRO A 279 -10.64 17.34 -48.94
N VAL A 280 -10.50 17.85 -50.16
CA VAL A 280 -10.43 19.27 -50.49
C VAL A 280 -11.42 19.56 -51.63
N LYS A 281 -12.17 20.66 -51.53
CA LYS A 281 -13.03 21.19 -52.61
C LYS A 281 -13.05 22.72 -52.56
N LEU A 282 -13.72 23.38 -53.51
CA LEU A 282 -14.01 24.81 -53.45
C LEU A 282 -15.46 25.05 -52.98
N ASN A 283 -15.71 26.22 -52.40
CA ASN A 283 -17.07 26.61 -51.95
C ASN A 283 -18.01 27.01 -53.12
N SER A 284 -17.46 27.31 -54.30
CA SER A 284 -18.21 27.84 -55.44
C SER A 284 -17.56 27.45 -56.79
N PRO A 285 -18.26 27.60 -57.93
CA PRO A 285 -17.68 27.33 -59.24
C PRO A 285 -16.66 28.42 -59.65
N PRO A 286 -15.41 28.06 -60.01
CA PRO A 286 -14.44 29.01 -60.54
C PRO A 286 -14.80 29.43 -61.97
N SER A 287 -14.43 30.66 -62.32
CA SER A 287 -14.59 31.22 -63.67
C SER A 287 -13.55 30.68 -64.66
N GLY A 288 -12.40 30.22 -64.14
CA GLY A 288 -11.33 29.56 -64.87
C GLY A 288 -10.98 28.18 -64.28
N THR A 289 -9.75 27.74 -64.53
CA THR A 289 -9.17 26.57 -63.85
C THR A 289 -8.31 27.06 -62.69
N VAL A 290 -8.69 26.70 -61.48
CA VAL A 290 -7.96 27.00 -60.23
C VAL A 290 -6.96 25.88 -59.96
N THR A 291 -5.72 26.26 -59.63
CA THR A 291 -4.76 25.34 -58.98
C THR A 291 -4.68 25.70 -57.50
N VAL A 292 -4.93 24.73 -56.62
CA VAL A 292 -4.68 24.85 -55.18
C VAL A 292 -3.34 24.17 -54.90
N ASN A 293 -2.35 24.94 -54.45
CA ASN A 293 -1.08 24.41 -53.98
C ASN A 293 -1.26 23.89 -52.54
N VAL A 294 -0.64 22.76 -52.22
CA VAL A 294 -0.65 22.12 -50.91
C VAL A 294 0.80 22.00 -50.43
N SER A 295 1.14 22.57 -49.27
CA SER A 295 2.51 22.47 -48.74
C SER A 295 2.85 21.04 -48.35
N GLN A 296 4.13 20.68 -48.44
CA GLN A 296 4.65 19.60 -47.60
C GLN A 296 4.59 20.03 -46.13
N PRO A 297 4.49 19.09 -45.18
CA PRO A 297 4.63 19.38 -43.75
C PRO A 297 6.05 19.88 -43.43
N SER A 298 6.25 20.40 -42.22
CA SER A 298 7.57 20.87 -41.76
C SER A 298 8.42 19.74 -41.18
N ASN A 299 7.80 18.69 -40.67
CA ASN A 299 8.45 17.46 -40.23
C ASN A 299 8.90 16.62 -41.46
N PRO A 300 10.21 16.27 -41.58
CA PRO A 300 10.71 15.45 -42.69
C PRO A 300 10.12 14.03 -42.75
N ASP A 301 9.62 13.51 -41.63
CA ASP A 301 9.07 12.16 -41.51
C ASP A 301 7.60 12.11 -42.01
N MET A 302 6.99 13.26 -42.29
CA MET A 302 5.69 13.34 -42.96
C MET A 302 5.82 13.71 -44.42
N THR A 303 4.98 13.11 -45.26
CA THR A 303 4.87 13.44 -46.67
C THR A 303 3.42 13.65 -47.08
N VAL A 304 3.20 14.62 -47.97
CA VAL A 304 1.91 14.91 -48.60
C VAL A 304 1.93 14.51 -50.05
N ASP A 305 0.86 13.85 -50.50
CA ASP A 305 0.65 13.53 -51.90
C ASP A 305 -0.80 13.82 -52.33
N THR A 306 -0.96 14.47 -53.48
CA THR A 306 -2.24 14.92 -54.03
C THR A 306 -2.74 14.04 -55.18
N ASP A 307 -1.92 13.11 -55.69
CA ASP A 307 -2.33 12.09 -56.69
C ASP A 307 -1.59 10.75 -56.50
N PRO A 308 -1.87 9.98 -55.42
CA PRO A 308 -1.15 8.74 -55.05
C PRO A 308 -0.91 7.67 -56.14
N PRO A 309 -1.73 7.55 -57.22
CA PRO A 309 -1.40 6.70 -58.37
C PRO A 309 -0.19 7.16 -59.20
N THR A 310 0.24 8.41 -59.09
CA THR A 310 1.32 9.04 -59.87
C THR A 310 2.64 9.06 -59.09
N THR A 311 3.75 8.74 -59.76
CA THR A 311 5.05 8.59 -59.07
C THR A 311 5.62 9.94 -58.60
N GLY A 312 5.81 10.06 -57.29
CA GLY A 312 6.37 11.22 -56.59
C GLY A 312 5.36 11.79 -55.60
N ASN A 313 5.73 12.80 -54.82
CA ASN A 313 4.83 13.44 -53.87
C ASN A 313 4.26 14.71 -54.52
N GLN A 314 3.03 14.67 -55.06
CA GLN A 314 2.44 15.83 -55.73
C GLN A 314 1.86 16.82 -54.71
N THR A 315 1.95 18.12 -55.02
CA THR A 315 1.61 19.23 -54.13
C THR A 315 0.57 20.19 -54.73
N SER A 316 -0.27 19.72 -55.67
CA SER A 316 -1.26 20.59 -56.32
C SER A 316 -2.53 19.88 -56.78
N LEU A 317 -3.67 20.50 -56.46
CA LEU A 317 -5.01 20.07 -56.88
C LEU A 317 -5.55 21.01 -57.96
N THR A 318 -6.35 20.48 -58.90
CA THR A 318 -6.87 21.25 -60.03
C THR A 318 -8.40 21.25 -60.08
N PHE A 319 -9.01 22.42 -59.90
CA PHE A 319 -10.45 22.62 -59.90
C PHE A 319 -10.91 23.44 -61.11
N THR A 320 -12.09 23.11 -61.61
CA THR A 320 -12.74 23.69 -62.80
C THR A 320 -14.23 23.88 -62.50
N ALA A 321 -14.94 24.63 -63.35
CA ALA A 321 -16.40 24.76 -63.26
C ALA A 321 -17.17 23.42 -63.27
N GLY A 322 -16.55 22.30 -63.68
CA GLY A 322 -17.16 20.96 -63.69
C GLY A 322 -16.82 20.05 -62.50
N ASN A 323 -15.78 20.35 -61.70
CA ASN A 323 -15.35 19.50 -60.58
C ASN A 323 -15.03 20.25 -59.27
N TRP A 324 -15.26 21.56 -59.19
CA TRP A 324 -15.05 22.38 -57.99
C TRP A 324 -15.71 21.85 -56.71
N ASN A 325 -16.87 21.20 -56.84
CA ASN A 325 -17.64 20.61 -55.75
C ASN A 325 -17.36 19.12 -55.50
N ILE A 326 -16.52 18.49 -56.33
CA ILE A 326 -16.11 17.10 -56.17
C ILE A 326 -14.91 17.09 -55.23
N PRO A 327 -14.98 16.40 -54.08
CA PRO A 327 -13.84 16.26 -53.18
C PRO A 327 -12.65 15.60 -53.89
N GLN A 328 -11.51 16.28 -53.92
CA GLN A 328 -10.23 15.71 -54.31
C GLN A 328 -9.47 15.28 -53.05
N THR A 329 -8.73 14.19 -53.12
CA THR A 329 -8.12 13.58 -51.95
C THR A 329 -6.66 14.00 -51.81
N VAL A 330 -6.28 14.44 -50.62
CA VAL A 330 -4.87 14.62 -50.23
C VAL A 330 -4.52 13.48 -49.28
N ALA A 331 -3.48 12.72 -49.61
CA ALA A 331 -2.87 11.73 -48.73
C ALA A 331 -1.76 12.38 -47.90
N VAL A 332 -1.66 11.96 -46.65
CA VAL A 332 -0.63 12.33 -45.68
C VAL A 332 -0.10 11.01 -45.11
N THR A 333 1.18 10.75 -45.31
CA THR A 333 1.86 9.53 -44.83
C THR A 333 2.89 9.93 -43.79
N ALA A 334 2.86 9.28 -42.63
CA ALA A 334 3.98 9.32 -41.70
C ALA A 334 4.92 8.14 -42.03
N ALA A 335 6.23 8.37 -42.02
CA ALA A 335 7.19 7.29 -41.94
C ALA A 335 6.97 6.50 -40.64
N GLU A 336 7.46 5.27 -40.60
CA GLU A 336 7.74 4.59 -39.34
C GLU A 336 9.18 4.96 -38.97
N ASP A 337 9.42 5.54 -37.79
CA ASP A 337 10.76 5.61 -37.23
C ASP A 337 10.94 4.69 -36.00
N ALA A 338 11.82 5.02 -35.07
CA ALA A 338 12.15 4.20 -33.90
C ALA A 338 12.55 5.08 -32.69
N ASP A 339 11.95 6.27 -32.59
CA ASP A 339 11.97 7.12 -31.42
C ASP A 339 10.57 7.24 -30.80
N ALA A 340 10.42 6.75 -29.56
CA ALA A 340 9.16 6.84 -28.81
C ALA A 340 8.98 8.26 -28.25
N ILE A 341 8.79 9.24 -29.13
CA ILE A 341 8.61 10.66 -28.76
C ILE A 341 7.11 11.01 -28.78
N ALA A 342 6.70 11.87 -27.86
CA ALA A 342 5.30 12.26 -27.74
C ALA A 342 4.74 12.88 -29.03
N ASP A 343 3.48 12.53 -29.35
CA ASP A 343 2.63 13.03 -30.44
C ASP A 343 3.06 14.40 -31.00
N ARG A 344 3.74 14.41 -32.15
CA ARG A 344 4.28 15.64 -32.76
C ARG A 344 3.20 16.38 -33.56
N SER A 345 3.03 17.68 -33.31
CA SER A 345 2.09 18.54 -34.05
C SER A 345 2.76 19.24 -35.24
N ASP A 346 2.09 19.29 -36.39
CA ASP A 346 2.53 19.99 -37.60
C ASP A 346 1.33 20.62 -38.34
N SER A 347 1.52 21.21 -39.53
CA SER A 347 0.42 21.78 -40.34
C SER A 347 0.68 21.73 -41.84
N ILE A 348 -0.42 21.59 -42.61
CA ILE A 348 -0.44 21.73 -44.07
C ILE A 348 -1.13 23.05 -44.43
N TYR A 349 -0.49 23.83 -45.30
CA TYR A 349 -1.03 25.06 -45.86
C TYR A 349 -1.53 24.81 -47.28
N LEU A 350 -2.80 25.16 -47.53
CA LEU A 350 -3.39 25.19 -48.86
C LEU A 350 -3.46 26.64 -49.33
N SER A 351 -3.12 26.90 -50.60
CA SER A 351 -3.13 28.26 -51.15
C SER A 351 -3.47 28.31 -52.64
N VAL A 352 -4.19 29.34 -53.07
CA VAL A 352 -4.43 29.62 -54.50
C VAL A 352 -3.58 30.81 -54.96
N PRO A 353 -2.75 30.66 -56.02
CA PRO A 353 -1.97 31.75 -56.59
C PRO A 353 -2.82 32.94 -57.06
N GLU A 354 -2.23 34.14 -57.04
CA GLU A 354 -2.89 35.39 -57.48
C GLU A 354 -3.30 35.44 -58.96
N SER A 355 -3.06 34.37 -59.74
CA SER A 355 -3.42 34.27 -61.15
C SER A 355 -4.90 33.93 -61.42
N ASP A 356 -5.66 33.45 -60.44
CA ASP A 356 -7.11 33.24 -60.58
C ASP A 356 -7.89 34.42 -59.98
N THR A 357 -8.62 35.18 -60.77
CA THR A 357 -9.28 36.42 -60.33
C THR A 357 -10.38 36.23 -59.28
N ASN A 358 -10.83 34.99 -59.05
CA ASN A 358 -11.90 34.67 -58.12
C ASN A 358 -11.36 34.03 -56.82
N TYR A 359 -10.26 33.28 -56.89
CA TYR A 359 -9.67 32.61 -55.72
C TYR A 359 -8.28 33.13 -55.34
N ALA A 360 -7.75 34.15 -56.01
CA ALA A 360 -6.45 34.77 -55.73
C ALA A 360 -6.24 35.04 -54.22
N GLY A 361 -5.17 34.47 -53.67
CA GLY A 361 -4.78 34.72 -52.28
C GLY A 361 -5.61 33.98 -51.23
N GLN A 362 -6.56 33.12 -51.63
CA GLN A 362 -7.28 32.27 -50.68
C GLN A 362 -6.33 31.22 -50.08
N THR A 363 -6.39 31.06 -48.76
CA THR A 363 -5.54 30.16 -47.99
C THR A 363 -6.32 29.42 -46.91
N GLU A 364 -6.01 28.15 -46.69
CA GLU A 364 -6.53 27.34 -45.59
C GLU A 364 -5.39 26.59 -44.89
N THR A 365 -5.59 26.21 -43.63
CA THR A 365 -4.59 25.48 -42.83
C THR A 365 -5.21 24.27 -42.16
N LEU A 366 -4.65 23.08 -42.38
CA LEU A 366 -5.02 21.86 -41.67
C LEU A 366 -3.97 21.54 -40.60
N SER A 367 -4.40 21.40 -39.35
CA SER A 367 -3.53 20.92 -38.27
C SER A 367 -3.34 19.40 -38.37
N LEU A 368 -2.10 18.95 -38.19
CA LEU A 368 -1.71 17.55 -38.17
C LEU A 368 -1.19 17.18 -36.78
N VAL A 369 -1.40 15.93 -36.38
CA VAL A 369 -0.67 15.30 -35.28
C VAL A 369 -0.22 13.91 -35.73
N ILE A 370 1.09 13.67 -35.67
CA ILE A 370 1.64 12.32 -35.76
C ILE A 370 1.33 11.61 -34.45
N ARG A 371 0.86 10.36 -34.54
CA ARG A 371 0.48 9.55 -33.39
C ARG A 371 1.51 8.47 -33.17
N GLU A 372 2.15 8.54 -32.01
CA GLU A 372 3.13 7.56 -31.59
C GLU A 372 2.48 6.16 -31.51
N ASN A 373 3.14 5.16 -32.09
CA ASN A 373 2.67 3.78 -32.15
C ASN A 373 3.57 2.82 -31.35
N ASP A 374 4.80 3.24 -31.01
CA ASP A 374 5.78 2.45 -30.28
C ASP A 374 5.32 2.14 -28.84
N ARG A 375 5.67 0.95 -28.34
CA ARG A 375 5.26 0.49 -27.00
C ARG A 375 6.42 -0.02 -26.15
N TYR A 376 6.60 0.61 -24.98
CA TYR A 376 7.54 0.17 -23.96
C TYR A 376 7.45 -1.33 -23.65
N PRO A 377 8.57 -2.09 -23.68
CA PRO A 377 8.56 -3.51 -23.41
C PRO A 377 8.36 -3.80 -21.93
N ILE A 378 7.21 -4.38 -21.61
CA ILE A 378 6.83 -4.79 -20.25
C ILE A 378 7.78 -5.88 -19.75
N ILE A 379 8.24 -5.76 -18.50
CA ILE A 379 9.09 -6.77 -17.85
C ILE A 379 8.21 -7.89 -17.31
N GLU A 380 8.40 -9.11 -17.81
CA GLU A 380 7.81 -10.31 -17.22
C GLU A 380 8.83 -10.98 -16.28
N ALA A 381 8.75 -10.65 -14.99
CA ALA A 381 9.38 -11.42 -13.93
C ALA A 381 8.43 -12.51 -13.44
N VAL A 382 8.75 -13.78 -13.74
CA VAL A 382 7.98 -14.92 -13.19
C VAL A 382 8.57 -15.29 -11.83
N ALA A 383 8.05 -14.66 -10.80
CA ALA A 383 8.23 -15.07 -9.42
C ALA A 383 7.01 -15.89 -8.97
N ASN A 384 7.15 -17.22 -8.95
CA ASN A 384 6.49 -17.98 -7.88
C ASN A 384 7.00 -17.39 -6.54
N PRO A 385 6.20 -17.36 -5.45
CA PRO A 385 6.60 -16.76 -4.19
C PRO A 385 8.00 -17.24 -3.81
N LEU A 386 8.97 -16.32 -3.85
CA LEU A 386 10.38 -16.68 -3.86
C LEU A 386 10.81 -16.94 -2.42
N VAL A 387 10.83 -18.22 -2.05
CA VAL A 387 11.34 -18.67 -0.77
C VAL A 387 12.78 -19.10 -0.94
N VAL A 388 13.67 -18.59 -0.10
CA VAL A 388 15.09 -18.95 -0.03
C VAL A 388 15.42 -19.22 1.43
N THR A 389 16.06 -20.34 1.73
CA THR A 389 16.56 -20.61 3.09
C THR A 389 17.75 -19.70 3.38
N GLU A 390 17.99 -19.35 4.64
CA GLU A 390 19.28 -18.79 5.05
C GLU A 390 20.45 -19.70 4.63
N GLY A 391 21.56 -19.07 4.26
CA GLY A 391 22.75 -19.73 3.71
C GLY A 391 22.62 -20.32 2.29
N ASP A 392 21.39 -20.46 1.77
CA ASP A 392 21.08 -21.02 0.46
C ASP A 392 20.89 -19.95 -0.65
N SER A 393 20.61 -20.44 -1.86
CA SER A 393 20.21 -19.61 -3.01
C SER A 393 18.96 -20.14 -3.68
N ALA A 394 18.15 -19.23 -4.23
CA ALA A 394 16.96 -19.52 -5.02
C ALA A 394 17.02 -18.75 -6.35
N THR A 395 16.33 -19.23 -7.38
CA THR A 395 16.35 -18.60 -8.71
C THR A 395 14.96 -18.22 -9.20
N PHE A 396 14.84 -17.06 -9.82
CA PHE A 396 13.68 -16.67 -10.63
C PHE A 396 14.11 -16.35 -12.07
N THR A 397 13.14 -16.06 -12.96
CA THR A 397 13.45 -15.73 -14.35
C THR A 397 12.79 -14.44 -14.80
N VAL A 398 13.52 -13.68 -15.63
CA VAL A 398 13.06 -12.42 -16.25
C VAL A 398 13.12 -12.53 -17.76
N ARG A 399 12.13 -11.96 -18.45
CA ARG A 399 12.14 -11.69 -19.90
C ARG A 399 11.41 -10.38 -20.21
N LEU A 400 11.46 -9.94 -21.45
CA LEU A 400 10.57 -8.89 -21.95
C LEU A 400 9.33 -9.51 -22.61
N ALA A 401 8.20 -8.79 -22.55
CA ALA A 401 6.93 -9.20 -23.13
C ALA A 401 6.74 -8.78 -24.60
N ALA A 402 7.57 -7.86 -25.09
CA ALA A 402 7.54 -7.35 -26.46
C ALA A 402 8.91 -7.49 -27.13
N GLU A 403 8.89 -7.61 -28.47
CA GLU A 403 10.08 -7.67 -29.31
C GLU A 403 10.87 -6.35 -29.23
N ILE A 404 12.19 -6.44 -29.39
CA ILE A 404 13.05 -5.26 -29.45
C ILE A 404 13.37 -4.99 -30.92
N GLU A 405 13.04 -3.78 -31.36
CA GLU A 405 13.44 -3.19 -32.63
C GLU A 405 14.93 -3.41 -32.93
N ARG A 406 15.27 -3.69 -34.20
CA ARG A 406 16.48 -4.44 -34.57
C ARG A 406 17.85 -3.84 -34.20
N GLU A 407 17.91 -2.59 -33.71
CA GLU A 407 19.16 -1.84 -33.53
C GLU A 407 19.50 -1.47 -32.07
N ARG A 408 18.69 -1.85 -31.07
CA ARG A 408 18.92 -1.45 -29.67
C ARG A 408 18.96 -2.65 -28.69
N ASP A 409 19.78 -2.52 -27.65
CA ASP A 409 19.82 -3.44 -26.51
C ASP A 409 19.13 -2.80 -25.30
N ILE A 410 18.36 -3.59 -24.56
CA ILE A 410 17.68 -3.17 -23.34
C ILE A 410 18.36 -3.78 -22.13
N TRP A 411 18.75 -2.94 -21.18
CA TRP A 411 19.32 -3.39 -19.91
C TRP A 411 18.26 -3.34 -18.82
N VAL A 412 18.00 -4.48 -18.17
CA VAL A 412 17.19 -4.53 -16.95
C VAL A 412 18.13 -4.48 -15.77
N LYS A 413 17.96 -3.49 -14.89
CA LYS A 413 18.80 -3.27 -13.72
C LYS A 413 18.04 -3.55 -12.43
N PHE A 414 18.73 -4.20 -11.50
CA PHE A 414 18.23 -4.55 -10.17
C PHE A 414 18.70 -3.52 -9.14
N TYR A 415 17.80 -3.11 -8.26
CA TYR A 415 17.97 -2.02 -7.31
C TYR A 415 17.70 -2.47 -5.88
N GLN A 416 18.55 -1.98 -4.98
CA GLN A 416 18.45 -2.11 -3.53
C GLN A 416 17.30 -1.25 -2.95
N PRO A 417 16.85 -1.43 -1.69
CA PRO A 417 17.47 -2.19 -0.60
C PRO A 417 17.35 -3.71 -0.77
N PHE A 418 18.48 -4.42 -0.68
CA PHE A 418 18.46 -5.79 -0.23
C PHE A 418 18.56 -5.75 1.31
N SER A 419 17.43 -5.92 2.00
CA SER A 419 17.42 -6.15 3.44
C SER A 419 17.93 -7.56 3.74
N LEU A 420 18.38 -7.81 4.98
CA LEU A 420 18.69 -9.15 5.50
C LEU A 420 19.75 -9.93 4.70
N GLY A 421 20.85 -9.28 4.35
CA GLY A 421 22.00 -9.93 3.71
C GLY A 421 21.77 -10.49 2.30
N VAL A 422 20.57 -10.33 1.74
CA VAL A 422 20.21 -10.85 0.42
C VAL A 422 21.10 -10.24 -0.67
N THR A 423 21.50 -11.03 -1.66
CA THR A 423 22.18 -10.54 -2.86
C THR A 423 21.56 -11.08 -4.14
N VAL A 424 21.89 -10.43 -5.26
CA VAL A 424 21.44 -10.79 -6.61
C VAL A 424 22.65 -11.02 -7.49
N ASP A 425 22.62 -12.12 -8.26
CA ASP A 425 23.57 -12.46 -9.31
C ASP A 425 22.79 -12.80 -10.59
N THR A 426 23.10 -12.09 -11.68
CA THR A 426 22.50 -12.26 -13.01
C THR A 426 23.36 -13.05 -14.01
N ASP A 427 24.57 -13.48 -13.65
CA ASP A 427 25.40 -14.36 -14.49
C ASP A 427 26.13 -15.43 -13.67
N PRO A 428 25.57 -16.65 -13.54
CA PRO A 428 26.16 -17.74 -12.74
C PRO A 428 27.49 -18.29 -13.29
N ARG A 429 28.05 -17.68 -14.34
CA ARG A 429 29.38 -17.99 -14.90
C ARG A 429 30.48 -17.09 -14.35
N THR A 430 30.14 -15.94 -13.76
CA THR A 430 31.12 -14.98 -13.24
C THR A 430 30.87 -14.70 -11.76
N VAL A 431 31.88 -14.87 -10.92
CA VAL A 431 31.74 -14.67 -9.46
C VAL A 431 31.53 -13.19 -9.17
N GLY A 432 30.34 -12.83 -8.67
CA GLY A 432 29.99 -11.46 -8.30
C GLY A 432 28.55 -11.33 -7.78
N ASN A 433 28.10 -10.09 -7.59
CA ASN A 433 26.70 -9.73 -7.39
C ASN A 433 26.25 -8.86 -8.58
N GLN A 434 26.08 -9.48 -9.74
CA GLN A 434 25.74 -8.84 -10.99
C GLN A 434 24.28 -8.38 -10.90
N THR A 435 24.04 -7.10 -11.20
CA THR A 435 22.74 -6.43 -11.03
C THR A 435 22.15 -5.95 -12.35
N THR A 436 22.56 -6.55 -13.47
CA THR A 436 22.04 -6.23 -14.81
C THR A 436 21.85 -7.46 -15.69
N LEU A 437 20.74 -7.48 -16.44
CA LEU A 437 20.51 -8.38 -17.58
C LEU A 437 20.53 -7.57 -18.87
N ARG A 438 20.99 -8.18 -19.97
CA ARG A 438 21.02 -7.57 -21.32
C ARG A 438 20.08 -8.33 -22.24
N PHE A 439 19.09 -7.63 -22.76
CA PHE A 439 18.18 -8.12 -23.78
C PHE A 439 18.51 -7.46 -25.13
N THR A 440 18.33 -8.23 -26.20
CA THR A 440 18.65 -7.92 -27.60
C THR A 440 17.49 -8.43 -28.48
N SER A 441 17.40 -7.98 -29.72
CA SER A 441 16.40 -8.46 -30.69
C SER A 441 16.40 -9.99 -30.88
N ASP A 442 17.53 -10.68 -30.65
CA ASP A 442 17.63 -12.14 -30.73
C ASP A 442 17.19 -12.88 -29.44
N ASN A 443 17.09 -12.21 -28.28
CA ASN A 443 16.89 -12.87 -26.99
C ASN A 443 15.83 -12.25 -26.05
N TRP A 444 15.09 -11.22 -26.49
CA TRP A 444 14.10 -10.50 -25.67
C TRP A 444 13.08 -11.40 -24.95
N ASN A 445 12.61 -12.45 -25.64
CA ASN A 445 11.62 -13.40 -25.12
C ASN A 445 12.23 -14.59 -24.34
N ILE A 446 13.57 -14.71 -24.36
CA ILE A 446 14.29 -15.79 -23.69
C ILE A 446 14.37 -15.46 -22.20
N ARG A 447 13.85 -16.37 -21.38
CA ARG A 447 13.94 -16.26 -19.92
C ARG A 447 15.39 -16.34 -19.47
N GLN A 448 15.90 -15.24 -18.94
CA GLN A 448 17.21 -15.18 -18.30
C GLN A 448 17.04 -15.49 -16.80
N THR A 449 17.93 -16.31 -16.25
CA THR A 449 17.89 -16.73 -14.84
C THR A 449 18.56 -15.68 -13.97
N VAL A 450 17.96 -15.39 -12.82
CA VAL A 450 18.51 -14.53 -11.78
C VAL A 450 18.61 -15.35 -10.49
N THR A 451 19.80 -15.41 -9.92
CA THR A 451 20.06 -16.05 -8.63
C THR A 451 19.90 -15.01 -7.51
N VAL A 452 19.25 -15.43 -6.44
CA VAL A 452 19.07 -14.69 -5.20
C VAL A 452 19.70 -15.51 -4.09
N ASN A 453 20.68 -14.95 -3.41
CA ASN A 453 21.35 -15.60 -2.27
C ASN A 453 20.82 -14.96 -0.99
N ALA A 454 20.51 -15.75 0.03
CA ALA A 454 20.35 -15.24 1.40
C ALA A 454 21.69 -15.37 2.13
N ALA A 455 22.02 -14.42 2.99
CA ALA A 455 23.08 -14.66 3.97
C ALA A 455 22.58 -15.68 5.00
N GLU A 456 23.49 -16.42 5.60
CA GLU A 456 23.22 -17.07 6.90
C GLU A 456 23.35 -15.98 7.97
N ASP A 457 22.36 -15.82 8.86
CA ASP A 457 22.55 -15.08 10.12
C ASP A 457 22.63 -15.99 11.36
N SER A 458 21.81 -15.79 12.38
CA SER A 458 21.87 -16.56 13.64
C SER A 458 20.59 -16.49 14.48
N ASP A 459 19.49 -15.92 13.97
CA ASP A 459 18.27 -15.62 14.73
C ASP A 459 17.03 -16.36 14.18
N ASP A 460 16.10 -16.72 15.07
CA ASP A 460 15.01 -17.67 14.75
C ASP A 460 13.79 -17.01 14.05
N LEU A 461 14.04 -16.00 13.21
CA LEU A 461 13.00 -15.18 12.58
C LEU A 461 12.96 -15.30 11.07
N LEU A 462 11.75 -15.52 10.54
CA LEU A 462 11.49 -15.42 9.11
C LEU A 462 11.78 -14.00 8.58
N GLY A 463 12.74 -13.90 7.68
CA GLY A 463 13.08 -12.66 6.99
C GLY A 463 12.13 -12.34 5.83
N VAL A 464 11.97 -11.04 5.54
CA VAL A 464 11.31 -10.55 4.33
C VAL A 464 12.18 -9.54 3.59
N ALA A 465 12.30 -9.72 2.28
CA ALA A 465 13.07 -8.84 1.41
C ALA A 465 12.32 -8.58 0.10
N SER A 466 12.74 -7.55 -0.63
CA SER A 466 12.16 -7.23 -1.94
C SER A 466 13.25 -6.77 -2.90
N ILE A 467 13.37 -7.44 -4.04
CA ILE A 467 14.18 -6.96 -5.15
C ILE A 467 13.31 -6.04 -6.00
N ARG A 468 13.82 -4.86 -6.33
CA ARG A 468 13.21 -3.94 -7.30
C ARG A 468 13.98 -4.01 -8.61
N LEU A 469 13.29 -4.04 -9.75
CA LEU A 469 13.92 -3.96 -11.06
C LEU A 469 13.17 -3.03 -12.00
N LYS A 470 13.92 -2.37 -12.90
CA LYS A 470 13.38 -1.60 -14.02
C LYS A 470 14.32 -1.69 -15.22
N HIS A 471 13.80 -1.45 -16.42
CA HIS A 471 14.66 -1.20 -17.58
C HIS A 471 15.38 0.14 -17.39
N THR A 472 16.59 0.25 -17.90
CA THR A 472 17.25 1.55 -18.04
C THR A 472 16.74 2.19 -19.33
N GLU A 473 15.91 3.21 -19.21
CA GLU A 473 15.52 4.02 -20.36
C GLU A 473 16.69 4.86 -20.88
N PHE A 474 16.60 5.18 -22.17
CA PHE A 474 17.28 6.29 -22.82
C PHE A 474 16.22 7.10 -23.57
N SER A 475 15.52 8.00 -22.89
CA SER A 475 15.09 9.28 -23.47
C SER A 475 14.80 10.27 -22.34
N ASP A 476 14.90 11.55 -22.66
CA ASP A 476 15.05 12.61 -21.67
C ASP A 476 13.68 13.13 -21.15
N PHE A 477 12.60 12.35 -21.32
CA PHE A 477 11.23 12.88 -21.26
C PHE A 477 10.13 11.87 -20.83
N ILE A 478 10.38 11.06 -19.79
CA ILE A 478 9.30 10.65 -18.87
C ILE A 478 9.64 11.18 -17.48
N ASP A 479 8.87 12.18 -17.04
CA ASP A 479 8.68 12.44 -15.63
C ASP A 479 7.41 11.71 -15.20
N ASP A 480 7.47 11.08 -14.02
CA ASP A 480 6.33 10.57 -13.25
C ASP A 480 5.53 9.33 -13.76
N GLU A 481 6.19 8.17 -13.78
CA GLU A 481 5.95 7.17 -12.71
C GLU A 481 7.15 6.23 -12.56
N GLU A 482 7.79 6.15 -11.38
CA GLU A 482 8.87 5.18 -11.11
C GLU A 482 8.33 3.74 -10.96
N VAL A 483 7.89 3.12 -12.08
CA VAL A 483 7.31 1.77 -12.09
C VAL A 483 8.39 0.69 -11.93
N PHE A 484 8.87 0.54 -10.69
CA PHE A 484 9.64 -0.63 -10.28
C PHE A 484 8.76 -1.88 -10.30
N HIS A 485 9.24 -2.92 -10.95
CA HIS A 485 8.69 -4.26 -10.80
C HIS A 485 9.30 -4.86 -9.53
N ASN A 486 8.46 -5.28 -8.60
CA ASN A 486 8.89 -5.80 -7.30
C ASN A 486 8.80 -7.33 -7.27
N VAL A 487 9.91 -7.99 -6.91
CA VAL A 487 9.95 -9.42 -6.57
C VAL A 487 10.04 -9.52 -5.05
N GLY A 488 8.96 -9.98 -4.42
CA GLY A 488 8.93 -10.27 -2.98
C GLY A 488 9.64 -11.59 -2.66
N ILE A 489 10.41 -11.58 -1.58
CA ILE A 489 11.21 -12.70 -1.09
C ILE A 489 10.81 -13.00 0.35
N LEU A 490 10.58 -14.29 0.62
CA LEU A 490 10.53 -14.81 1.97
C LEU A 490 11.86 -15.51 2.24
N VAL A 491 12.60 -15.03 3.25
CA VAL A 491 13.78 -15.73 3.75
C VAL A 491 13.30 -16.70 4.82
N ALA A 492 13.50 -17.99 4.57
CA ALA A 492 13.15 -19.06 5.49
C ALA A 492 14.32 -19.31 6.45
N ASP A 493 14.06 -19.02 7.72
CA ASP A 493 14.93 -19.38 8.83
C ASP A 493 15.19 -20.90 8.87
N ASN A 494 16.45 -21.28 9.14
CA ASN A 494 16.92 -22.65 9.31
C ASN A 494 17.41 -22.94 10.75
N ASP A 495 17.50 -21.91 11.58
CA ASP A 495 18.05 -21.97 12.92
C ASP A 495 17.07 -22.63 13.89
N THR A 496 17.56 -23.10 15.04
CA THR A 496 16.70 -23.76 16.03
C THR A 496 17.18 -23.51 17.44
N ALA A 497 16.31 -22.86 18.23
CA ALA A 497 16.56 -22.54 19.63
C ALA A 497 17.07 -23.78 20.42
N GLY A 498 18.18 -23.59 21.14
CA GLY A 498 18.84 -24.68 21.86
C GLY A 498 19.83 -24.19 22.91
N LEU A 499 20.05 -24.96 23.98
CA LEU A 499 21.12 -24.67 24.95
C LEU A 499 22.39 -25.43 24.58
N VAL A 500 23.50 -24.72 24.47
CA VAL A 500 24.85 -25.27 24.32
C VAL A 500 25.45 -25.46 25.71
N LEU A 501 25.74 -26.72 26.07
CA LEU A 501 26.31 -27.09 27.37
C LEU A 501 27.74 -27.62 27.21
N SER A 502 28.67 -27.24 28.08
CA SER A 502 30.03 -27.80 28.05
C SER A 502 30.09 -29.29 28.43
N THR A 503 29.10 -29.77 29.18
CA THR A 503 28.89 -31.19 29.48
C THR A 503 27.45 -31.44 29.91
N THR A 504 26.97 -32.67 29.71
CA THR A 504 25.71 -33.20 30.29
C THR A 504 25.95 -34.11 31.50
N ASN A 505 27.21 -34.45 31.79
CA ASN A 505 27.62 -35.27 32.93
C ASN A 505 28.81 -34.64 33.64
N LEU A 506 28.68 -34.32 34.92
CA LEU A 506 29.69 -33.65 35.72
C LEU A 506 30.08 -34.52 36.92
N GLY A 507 31.22 -35.20 36.82
CA GLY A 507 31.83 -35.89 37.96
C GLY A 507 32.64 -34.91 38.81
N VAL A 508 32.25 -34.66 40.05
CA VAL A 508 32.92 -33.81 41.06
C VAL A 508 33.51 -34.73 42.13
N SER A 509 34.67 -34.45 42.70
CA SER A 509 35.14 -35.19 43.90
C SER A 509 34.55 -34.56 45.15
N GLU A 510 34.44 -35.31 46.25
CA GLU A 510 34.11 -34.74 47.57
C GLU A 510 35.00 -33.54 47.94
N GLY A 511 34.46 -32.70 48.83
CA GLY A 511 35.08 -31.46 49.32
C GLY A 511 35.36 -30.39 48.26
N SER A 512 35.09 -30.69 46.99
CA SER A 512 35.62 -29.96 45.84
C SER A 512 34.53 -29.24 45.05
N SER A 513 34.93 -28.59 43.96
CA SER A 513 33.97 -27.97 43.04
C SER A 513 34.45 -28.04 41.60
N LYS A 514 33.52 -28.26 40.68
CA LYS A 514 33.76 -28.15 39.24
C LYS A 514 32.68 -27.27 38.63
N ALA A 515 32.87 -26.91 37.37
CA ALA A 515 31.93 -26.06 36.66
C ALA A 515 31.56 -26.64 35.30
N PHE A 516 30.37 -26.30 34.85
CA PHE A 516 29.95 -26.42 33.46
C PHE A 516 29.57 -25.03 32.93
N THR A 517 29.48 -24.87 31.62
CA THR A 517 28.99 -23.62 31.00
C THR A 517 27.72 -23.85 30.21
N VAL A 518 26.95 -22.77 30.06
CA VAL A 518 25.71 -22.70 29.30
C VAL A 518 25.79 -21.49 28.37
N ALA A 519 25.44 -21.68 27.10
CA ALA A 519 25.15 -20.60 26.14
C ALA A 519 23.84 -20.93 25.40
N LEU A 520 23.30 -19.96 24.68
CA LEU A 520 22.24 -20.21 23.71
C LEU A 520 22.87 -20.61 22.35
N ALA A 521 22.12 -21.34 21.53
CA ALA A 521 22.54 -21.79 20.21
C ALA A 521 22.20 -20.79 19.09
N THR A 522 21.17 -19.95 19.31
CA THR A 522 20.69 -18.92 18.40
C THR A 522 20.48 -17.59 19.14
N LEU A 523 20.48 -16.48 18.40
CA LEU A 523 20.20 -15.12 18.87
C LEU A 523 18.71 -15.01 19.25
N PRO A 524 18.35 -14.80 20.52
CA PRO A 524 16.95 -14.86 20.95
C PRO A 524 16.17 -13.59 20.60
N THR A 525 14.86 -13.70 20.44
CA THR A 525 13.98 -12.55 20.13
C THR A 525 13.82 -11.55 21.29
N ALA A 526 14.12 -11.96 22.52
CA ALA A 526 14.09 -11.17 23.75
C ALA A 526 15.05 -11.79 24.79
N ASP A 527 15.22 -11.14 25.94
CA ASP A 527 16.06 -11.69 27.01
C ASP A 527 15.55 -13.07 27.50
N VAL A 528 16.44 -14.05 27.54
CA VAL A 528 16.15 -15.43 27.97
C VAL A 528 16.60 -15.62 29.40
N THR A 529 15.70 -16.08 30.26
CA THR A 529 16.00 -16.53 31.62
C THR A 529 16.10 -18.06 31.65
N VAL A 530 17.28 -18.59 31.99
CA VAL A 530 17.46 -20.03 32.27
C VAL A 530 17.42 -20.25 33.76
N MET A 531 16.40 -20.96 34.24
CA MET A 531 16.31 -21.37 35.64
C MET A 531 16.99 -22.74 35.81
N LEU A 532 17.77 -22.88 36.89
CA LEU A 532 18.49 -24.09 37.25
C LEU A 532 17.93 -24.62 38.56
N VAL A 533 17.40 -25.84 38.54
CA VAL A 533 16.73 -26.48 39.68
C VAL A 533 17.26 -27.90 39.82
N GLN A 534 17.57 -28.32 41.03
CA GLN A 534 17.91 -29.70 41.31
C GLN A 534 16.62 -30.55 41.23
N GLU A 535 16.67 -31.66 40.50
CA GLU A 535 15.53 -32.57 40.35
C GLU A 535 15.25 -33.30 41.67
N ASN A 536 13.97 -33.57 41.96
CA ASN A 536 13.60 -34.33 43.14
C ASN A 536 13.91 -35.84 42.98
N PRO A 537 14.44 -36.52 44.01
CA PRO A 537 14.81 -35.99 45.33
C PRO A 537 16.07 -35.11 45.25
N GLU A 538 16.00 -33.97 45.95
CA GLU A 538 17.17 -33.11 46.16
C GLU A 538 18.24 -33.86 46.98
N ASN A 539 19.49 -33.59 46.67
CA ASN A 539 20.68 -34.12 47.34
C ASN A 539 21.41 -32.92 47.98
N ALA A 540 21.63 -33.00 49.30
CA ALA A 540 22.09 -31.87 50.11
C ALA A 540 23.54 -31.47 49.80
N ASP A 541 24.32 -32.44 49.36
CA ASP A 541 25.76 -32.39 49.20
C ASP A 541 26.14 -31.73 47.87
N VAL A 542 25.23 -31.75 46.89
CA VAL A 542 25.37 -31.02 45.63
C VAL A 542 24.72 -29.63 45.72
N THR A 543 25.54 -28.58 45.81
CA THR A 543 25.08 -27.18 45.80
C THR A 543 25.53 -26.38 44.56
N LEU A 544 24.71 -25.43 44.12
CA LEU A 544 24.98 -24.54 42.99
C LEU A 544 25.34 -23.13 43.46
N ASP A 545 26.30 -22.48 42.78
CA ASP A 545 26.65 -21.07 43.05
C ASP A 545 25.66 -20.04 42.44
N ARG A 546 24.75 -20.49 41.57
CA ARG A 546 23.61 -19.72 41.03
C ARG A 546 22.50 -20.65 40.53
N ASN A 547 21.25 -20.24 40.71
CA ASN A 547 20.04 -20.95 40.26
C ASN A 547 19.35 -20.28 39.05
N LYS A 548 19.95 -19.22 38.50
CA LYS A 548 19.46 -18.50 37.32
C LYS A 548 20.62 -17.96 36.47
N LEU A 549 20.44 -18.02 35.15
CA LEU A 549 21.22 -17.30 34.15
C LEU A 549 20.28 -16.38 33.36
N THR A 550 20.82 -15.27 32.83
CA THR A 550 20.09 -14.35 31.95
C THR A 550 20.94 -14.08 30.73
N PHE A 551 20.41 -14.31 29.53
CA PHE A 551 21.06 -14.05 28.26
C PHE A 551 20.31 -12.95 27.50
N THR A 552 21.04 -12.00 26.92
CA THR A 552 20.49 -10.90 26.11
C THR A 552 20.88 -11.07 24.64
N ARG A 553 20.29 -10.29 23.74
CA ARG A 553 20.70 -10.26 22.31
C ARG A 553 22.18 -9.93 22.07
N ASP A 554 22.84 -9.27 23.02
CA ASP A 554 24.29 -8.96 22.93
C ASP A 554 25.19 -10.03 23.59
N SER A 555 24.60 -11.01 24.29
CA SER A 555 25.35 -11.94 25.16
C SER A 555 24.92 -13.41 25.08
N TRP A 556 24.01 -13.76 24.16
CA TRP A 556 23.43 -15.10 24.02
C TRP A 556 24.47 -16.21 23.79
N ASN A 557 25.49 -15.94 22.97
CA ASN A 557 26.58 -16.86 22.65
C ASN A 557 27.75 -16.80 23.67
N ILE A 558 27.68 -15.91 24.66
CA ILE A 558 28.71 -15.79 25.70
C ILE A 558 28.43 -16.82 26.78
N ALA A 559 29.22 -17.90 26.78
CA ALA A 559 29.04 -19.01 27.71
C ALA A 559 29.16 -18.60 29.18
N GLN A 560 28.04 -18.64 29.90
CA GLN A 560 27.98 -18.36 31.33
C GLN A 560 28.34 -19.61 32.12
N THR A 561 29.18 -19.45 33.14
CA THR A 561 29.64 -20.55 33.99
C THR A 561 28.64 -20.83 35.12
N VAL A 562 28.49 -22.08 35.52
CA VAL A 562 27.79 -22.54 36.74
C VAL A 562 28.74 -23.44 37.50
N ARG A 563 28.99 -23.13 38.78
CA ARG A 563 29.86 -23.92 39.65
C ARG A 563 29.01 -24.79 40.56
N VAL A 564 29.28 -26.10 40.49
CA VAL A 564 28.72 -27.14 41.35
C VAL A 564 29.75 -27.46 42.42
N ARG A 565 29.33 -27.53 43.67
CA ARG A 565 30.15 -27.95 44.81
C ARG A 565 29.61 -29.30 45.30
N ALA A 566 30.52 -30.20 45.66
CA ALA A 566 30.21 -31.30 46.56
C ALA A 566 30.49 -30.83 48.00
N ALA A 567 29.68 -31.29 48.95
CA ALA A 567 30.05 -31.29 50.36
C ALA A 567 31.12 -32.36 50.62
N GLU A 568 31.48 -32.51 51.88
CA GLU A 568 32.28 -33.63 52.38
C GLU A 568 31.46 -34.28 53.50
N ASP A 569 31.29 -35.59 53.44
CA ASP A 569 30.72 -36.42 54.50
C ASP A 569 31.77 -37.36 55.13
N ASP A 570 31.43 -38.60 55.45
CA ASP A 570 32.33 -39.59 56.08
C ASP A 570 32.11 -41.00 55.48
N ASP A 571 31.28 -41.18 54.44
CA ASP A 571 30.79 -42.46 53.92
C ASP A 571 31.70 -43.00 52.78
N ALA A 572 31.33 -44.05 52.04
CA ALA A 572 32.15 -44.64 50.97
C ALA A 572 31.35 -44.89 49.68
N ILE A 573 30.36 -44.04 49.37
CA ILE A 573 29.33 -44.24 48.34
C ILE A 573 29.21 -43.02 47.41
N ASP A 574 29.47 -43.23 46.11
CA ASP A 574 29.23 -42.23 45.06
C ASP A 574 27.81 -41.62 45.11
N ASP A 575 27.75 -40.32 45.37
CA ASP A 575 26.51 -39.59 45.51
C ASP A 575 26.01 -38.94 44.20
N ARG A 576 24.69 -38.69 44.08
CA ARG A 576 24.07 -38.35 42.78
C ARG A 576 22.98 -37.29 42.85
N ALA A 577 23.11 -36.29 41.96
CA ALA A 577 22.10 -35.26 41.74
C ALA A 577 21.87 -35.04 40.24
N ALA A 578 20.82 -34.29 39.91
CA ALA A 578 20.59 -33.83 38.55
C ALA A 578 20.05 -32.40 38.54
N ILE A 579 20.59 -31.58 37.64
CA ILE A 579 20.20 -30.19 37.48
C ILE A 579 19.40 -30.08 36.19
N SER A 580 18.12 -29.75 36.32
CA SER A 580 17.25 -29.36 35.20
C SER A 580 17.49 -27.89 34.85
N LEU A 581 17.56 -27.59 33.55
CA LEU A 581 17.75 -26.26 32.98
C LEU A 581 16.54 -25.92 32.11
N THR A 582 15.69 -25.04 32.61
CA THR A 582 14.46 -24.59 31.94
C THR A 582 14.61 -23.13 31.51
N PRO A 583 14.95 -22.85 30.24
CA PRO A 583 14.92 -21.51 29.67
C PRO A 583 13.49 -21.02 29.46
N SER A 584 13.32 -19.70 29.43
CA SER A 584 12.05 -18.99 29.26
C SER A 584 12.28 -17.62 28.65
N GLY A 585 11.34 -17.16 27.83
CA GLY A 585 11.45 -15.97 26.98
C GLY A 585 12.25 -16.21 25.70
N GLY A 586 12.18 -15.23 24.79
CA GLY A 586 13.07 -15.10 23.63
C GLY A 586 13.04 -16.23 22.60
N GLY A 587 11.98 -17.06 22.56
CA GLY A 587 11.85 -18.24 21.68
C GLY A 587 12.14 -19.58 22.38
N TYR A 588 12.65 -19.56 23.61
CA TYR A 588 13.25 -20.74 24.25
C TYR A 588 12.30 -21.54 25.17
N ASP A 589 11.05 -21.09 25.38
CA ASP A 589 10.13 -21.58 26.43
C ASP A 589 9.79 -23.08 26.42
N ASN A 590 9.99 -23.78 25.29
CA ASN A 590 9.65 -25.20 25.14
C ASN A 590 10.86 -26.15 25.33
N LEU A 591 12.02 -25.63 25.72
CA LEU A 591 13.23 -26.42 25.92
C LEU A 591 13.36 -26.90 27.37
N ASN A 592 13.92 -28.09 27.54
CA ASN A 592 14.48 -28.55 28.80
C ASN A 592 15.81 -29.26 28.50
N ARG A 593 16.81 -29.08 29.37
CA ARG A 593 18.08 -29.81 29.34
C ARG A 593 18.47 -30.22 30.75
N ARG A 594 19.31 -31.23 30.87
CA ARG A 594 19.69 -31.85 32.13
C ARG A 594 21.19 -32.03 32.21
N VAL A 595 21.78 -31.67 33.34
CA VAL A 595 23.16 -32.02 33.71
C VAL A 595 23.08 -33.01 34.86
N ALA A 596 23.53 -34.24 34.63
CA ALA A 596 23.71 -35.23 35.69
C ALA A 596 25.00 -34.90 36.47
N VAL A 597 24.92 -34.92 37.79
CA VAL A 597 26.07 -34.73 38.68
C VAL A 597 26.35 -36.06 39.39
N THR A 598 27.62 -36.39 39.53
CA THR A 598 28.07 -37.51 40.39
C THR A 598 29.15 -36.96 41.29
N VAL A 599 28.93 -37.01 42.59
CA VAL A 599 30.00 -36.88 43.58
C VAL A 599 30.73 -38.22 43.58
N ASN A 600 32.05 -38.18 43.44
CA ASN A 600 32.90 -39.36 43.34
C ASN A 600 33.67 -39.44 44.64
N GLU A 601 33.51 -40.56 45.32
CA GLU A 601 34.03 -40.71 46.67
C GLU A 601 35.56 -40.86 46.67
N ASP A 602 36.24 -40.23 47.62
CA ASP A 602 37.68 -40.39 47.84
C ASP A 602 38.05 -41.12 49.16
N ASP A 603 37.05 -41.28 50.03
CA ASP A 603 37.18 -41.99 51.30
C ASP A 603 37.31 -43.53 51.14
N LYS A 604 37.92 -44.18 52.13
CA LYS A 604 38.34 -45.59 52.03
C LYS A 604 38.07 -46.42 53.26
N VAL A 605 37.16 -47.39 53.12
CA VAL A 605 36.86 -48.41 54.14
C VAL A 605 38.13 -49.04 54.72
N GLY A 606 38.27 -48.98 56.04
CA GLY A 606 39.47 -49.39 56.74
C GLY A 606 39.29 -49.57 58.24
N LEU A 607 40.15 -50.36 58.88
CA LEU A 607 40.21 -50.47 60.33
C LEU A 607 41.39 -49.66 60.86
N LYS A 608 41.11 -48.76 61.80
CA LYS A 608 42.12 -47.96 62.50
C LYS A 608 42.37 -48.56 63.88
N LEU A 609 43.62 -48.94 64.15
CA LEU A 609 44.07 -49.44 65.44
C LEU A 609 44.78 -48.32 66.22
N SER A 610 44.73 -48.34 67.55
CA SER A 610 45.43 -47.35 68.39
C SER A 610 46.95 -47.55 68.47
N SER A 611 47.42 -48.74 68.10
CA SER A 611 48.80 -49.22 68.26
C SER A 611 49.13 -50.11 67.06
N ASP A 612 50.40 -50.14 66.64
CA ASP A 612 50.87 -51.04 65.57
C ASP A 612 51.26 -52.44 66.08
N SER A 613 51.52 -52.56 67.38
CA SER A 613 51.83 -53.81 68.10
C SER A 613 51.63 -53.62 69.60
N LEU A 614 51.53 -54.72 70.36
CA LEU A 614 51.60 -54.74 71.82
C LEU A 614 52.84 -55.51 72.30
N THR A 615 53.35 -55.14 73.48
CA THR A 615 54.42 -55.87 74.18
C THR A 615 53.97 -56.03 75.63
N ILE A 616 53.57 -57.25 75.99
CA ILE A 616 52.88 -57.54 77.25
C ILE A 616 53.73 -58.55 78.03
N PRO A 617 54.20 -58.24 79.24
CA PRO A 617 54.86 -59.24 80.07
C PRO A 617 53.90 -60.33 80.52
N GLU A 618 54.40 -61.54 80.74
CA GLU A 618 53.58 -62.66 81.19
C GLU A 618 52.73 -62.38 82.44
N GLY A 619 51.52 -62.93 82.46
CA GLY A 619 50.52 -62.70 83.50
C GLY A 619 49.94 -61.27 83.56
N ASP A 620 50.40 -60.33 82.72
CA ASP A 620 49.78 -58.99 82.58
C ASP A 620 48.76 -58.95 81.44
N SER A 621 48.05 -57.82 81.38
CA SER A 621 47.18 -57.43 80.27
C SER A 621 47.47 -56.01 79.81
N ASP A 622 47.32 -55.77 78.50
CA ASP A 622 47.31 -54.42 77.91
C ASP A 622 46.07 -54.26 77.00
N THR A 623 45.85 -53.06 76.47
CA THR A 623 44.69 -52.74 75.65
C THR A 623 45.06 -52.04 74.35
N PHE A 624 44.30 -52.33 73.29
CA PHE A 624 44.29 -51.51 72.08
C PHE A 624 42.86 -51.11 71.73
N LYS A 625 42.69 -50.10 70.88
CA LYS A 625 41.37 -49.68 70.38
C LYS A 625 41.22 -49.93 68.90
N VAL A 626 39.98 -50.17 68.48
CA VAL A 626 39.57 -50.36 67.09
C VAL A 626 38.51 -49.30 66.75
N GLN A 627 38.65 -48.67 65.58
CA GLN A 627 37.70 -47.71 65.02
C GLN A 627 37.53 -48.03 63.53
N LEU A 628 36.36 -47.72 62.94
CA LEU A 628 36.22 -47.70 61.48
C LEU A 628 36.80 -46.40 60.92
N VAL A 629 37.25 -46.42 59.65
CA VAL A 629 37.82 -45.25 58.96
C VAL A 629 36.72 -44.37 58.34
N THR A 630 35.63 -44.98 57.87
CA THR A 630 34.47 -44.34 57.23
C THR A 630 33.16 -44.79 57.88
N GLN A 631 32.10 -43.98 57.76
CA GLN A 631 30.73 -44.31 58.15
C GLN A 631 30.22 -45.52 57.34
N PRO A 632 29.66 -46.54 58.01
CA PRO A 632 29.13 -47.70 57.32
C PRO A 632 27.63 -47.54 57.01
N SER A 633 27.22 -47.99 55.83
CA SER A 633 25.81 -47.95 55.38
C SER A 633 24.86 -48.88 56.14
N GLU A 634 25.39 -49.84 56.89
CA GLU A 634 24.68 -50.81 57.73
C GLU A 634 25.61 -51.20 58.88
N ASN A 635 25.10 -51.90 59.90
CA ASN A 635 25.95 -52.35 61.01
C ASN A 635 27.13 -53.24 60.55
N VAL A 636 28.32 -52.96 61.09
CA VAL A 636 29.57 -53.70 60.84
C VAL A 636 29.92 -54.52 62.06
N THR A 637 30.14 -55.83 61.87
CA THR A 637 30.74 -56.70 62.88
C THR A 637 32.22 -56.87 62.57
N VAL A 638 33.08 -56.46 63.50
CA VAL A 638 34.52 -56.75 63.47
C VAL A 638 34.78 -57.94 64.37
N ARG A 639 35.14 -59.08 63.77
CA ARG A 639 35.48 -60.31 64.47
C ARG A 639 36.99 -60.40 64.69
N LEU A 640 37.38 -60.72 65.91
CA LEU A 640 38.76 -60.98 66.29
C LEU A 640 38.98 -62.50 66.31
N ARG A 641 39.99 -62.99 65.59
CA ARG A 641 40.41 -64.39 65.67
C ARG A 641 41.30 -64.54 66.91
N GLN A 642 40.95 -65.46 67.81
CA GLN A 642 41.85 -65.91 68.87
C GLN A 642 43.15 -66.40 68.23
N PRO A 643 44.33 -66.01 68.74
CA PRO A 643 45.61 -66.45 68.19
C PRO A 643 45.82 -67.96 68.35
N GLU A 644 46.85 -68.50 67.69
CA GLU A 644 47.19 -69.93 67.77
C GLU A 644 48.02 -70.26 69.01
N ASN A 645 48.76 -69.26 69.52
CA ASN A 645 49.28 -69.24 70.88
C ASN A 645 48.10 -69.16 71.86
N THR A 646 48.01 -70.12 72.78
CA THR A 646 46.91 -70.25 73.75
C THR A 646 47.02 -69.34 74.97
N ASP A 647 48.20 -68.80 75.20
CA ASP A 647 48.58 -68.03 76.36
C ASP A 647 48.22 -66.56 76.16
N VAL A 648 48.00 -66.14 74.91
CA VAL A 648 47.37 -64.86 74.57
C VAL A 648 45.86 -65.01 74.42
N THR A 649 45.10 -64.39 75.32
CA THR A 649 43.64 -64.29 75.25
C THR A 649 43.20 -62.86 74.96
N LEU A 650 42.09 -62.71 74.22
CA LEU A 650 41.46 -61.41 73.96
C LEU A 650 40.04 -61.36 74.50
N ASP A 651 39.65 -60.17 74.96
CA ASP A 651 38.30 -59.84 75.42
C ASP A 651 37.87 -58.45 74.92
N THR A 652 36.65 -58.35 74.40
CA THR A 652 36.08 -57.11 73.83
C THR A 652 35.11 -56.38 74.75
N ASP A 653 34.64 -57.00 75.85
CA ASP A 653 33.79 -56.32 76.84
C ASP A 653 33.99 -56.92 78.25
N THR A 654 34.92 -56.33 79.00
CA THR A 654 35.28 -56.75 80.36
C THR A 654 34.15 -56.63 81.39
N ALA A 655 33.00 -56.03 81.03
CA ALA A 655 31.79 -56.05 81.85
C ALA A 655 30.92 -57.31 81.64
N THR A 656 31.13 -58.05 80.55
CA THR A 656 30.43 -59.28 80.21
C THR A 656 31.25 -60.51 80.62
N THR A 657 30.60 -61.54 81.18
CA THR A 657 31.31 -62.72 81.69
C THR A 657 31.86 -63.62 80.58
N GLY A 658 33.17 -63.91 80.65
CA GLY A 658 33.91 -64.72 79.68
C GLY A 658 34.71 -63.83 78.71
N ASN A 659 35.35 -64.43 77.71
CA ASN A 659 36.14 -63.68 76.72
C ASN A 659 35.33 -63.50 75.45
N GLN A 660 35.01 -62.26 75.06
CA GLN A 660 34.32 -61.99 73.79
C GLN A 660 35.29 -61.63 72.66
N ASN A 661 34.87 -61.83 71.40
CA ASN A 661 35.72 -61.69 70.22
C ASN A 661 35.06 -60.95 69.05
N THR A 662 34.13 -60.05 69.34
CA THR A 662 33.39 -59.28 68.34
C THR A 662 33.07 -57.87 68.81
N LEU A 663 33.41 -56.88 68.00
CA LEU A 663 32.97 -55.50 68.13
C LEU A 663 31.84 -55.23 67.13
N THR A 664 30.91 -54.34 67.48
CA THR A 664 29.81 -53.93 66.59
C THR A 664 29.81 -52.42 66.43
N PHE A 665 29.91 -51.96 65.18
CA PHE A 665 29.84 -50.56 64.79
C PHE A 665 28.57 -50.32 63.98
N THR A 666 28.06 -49.10 64.06
CA THR A 666 26.80 -48.59 63.49
C THR A 666 27.08 -47.23 62.84
N SER A 667 26.14 -46.70 62.05
CA SER A 667 26.20 -45.33 61.51
C SER A 667 26.46 -44.25 62.57
N ASP A 668 26.09 -44.50 63.83
CA ASP A 668 26.12 -43.51 64.91
C ASP A 668 27.40 -43.62 65.78
N ASN A 669 28.14 -44.73 65.69
CA ASN A 669 29.29 -44.98 66.57
C ASN A 669 30.55 -45.53 65.87
N TRP A 670 30.57 -45.61 64.53
CA TRP A 670 31.72 -46.07 63.74
C TRP A 670 33.03 -45.33 64.09
N ASN A 671 32.93 -44.02 64.35
CA ASN A 671 34.04 -43.15 64.71
C ASN A 671 34.40 -43.16 66.20
N GLN A 672 33.71 -43.95 67.03
CA GLN A 672 34.01 -44.10 68.46
C GLN A 672 34.95 -45.30 68.68
N PRO A 673 36.19 -45.09 69.14
CA PRO A 673 37.15 -46.18 69.32
C PRO A 673 36.72 -47.15 70.42
N GLN A 674 36.45 -48.41 70.07
CA GLN A 674 36.07 -49.48 71.00
C GLN A 674 37.33 -50.21 71.50
N THR A 675 37.39 -50.52 72.80
CA THR A 675 38.56 -51.12 73.46
C THR A 675 38.56 -52.65 73.31
N VAL A 676 39.75 -53.22 73.14
CA VAL A 676 40.03 -54.65 73.21
C VAL A 676 41.10 -54.85 74.29
N THR A 677 40.84 -55.74 75.25
CA THR A 677 41.81 -56.16 76.25
C THR A 677 42.51 -57.42 75.76
N VAL A 678 43.84 -57.45 75.89
CA VAL A 678 44.68 -58.61 75.57
C VAL A 678 45.38 -59.01 76.85
N SER A 679 45.19 -60.25 77.29
CA SER A 679 45.76 -60.79 78.52
C SER A 679 46.66 -61.97 78.19
N THR A 680 47.82 -62.01 78.83
CA THR A 680 48.79 -63.11 78.74
C THR A 680 48.66 -64.03 79.95
N LEU A 681 48.85 -65.33 79.75
CA LEU A 681 49.11 -66.26 80.84
C LEU A 681 50.57 -66.14 81.28
N GLN A 682 50.85 -66.68 82.47
CA GLN A 682 52.21 -66.93 82.95
C GLN A 682 52.49 -68.40 82.75
N ASP A 683 53.64 -68.74 82.16
CA ASP A 683 54.13 -70.11 82.12
C ASP A 683 55.45 -70.28 82.90
N ASP A 684 56.10 -71.44 82.72
CA ASP A 684 57.24 -71.92 83.51
C ASP A 684 58.54 -71.97 82.67
N ASP A 685 58.56 -71.51 81.41
CA ASP A 685 59.75 -71.56 80.55
C ASP A 685 60.68 -70.32 80.68
N THR A 686 61.44 -69.97 79.64
CA THR A 686 62.44 -68.87 79.66
C THR A 686 62.51 -68.11 78.31
N LEU A 687 61.47 -68.21 77.48
CA LEU A 687 61.45 -67.76 76.09
C LEU A 687 60.38 -66.71 75.86
N ASP A 688 60.77 -65.57 75.29
CA ASP A 688 59.81 -64.59 74.77
C ASP A 688 58.91 -65.25 73.70
N ASP A 689 57.61 -65.05 73.84
CA ASP A 689 56.59 -65.70 73.03
C ASP A 689 55.88 -64.69 72.10
N SER A 690 55.11 -65.15 71.13
CA SER A 690 54.43 -64.24 70.20
C SER A 690 53.09 -64.73 69.65
N ALA A 691 52.22 -63.77 69.38
CA ALA A 691 50.90 -63.98 68.81
C ALA A 691 50.56 -62.91 67.76
N SER A 692 49.55 -63.18 66.94
CA SER A 692 48.99 -62.19 66.01
C SER A 692 47.47 -62.31 66.01
N ILE A 693 46.81 -61.25 66.47
CA ILE A 693 45.35 -61.16 66.52
C ILE A 693 44.88 -60.62 65.17
N THR A 694 44.23 -61.46 64.37
CA THR A 694 43.61 -61.03 63.10
C THR A 694 42.21 -60.47 63.35
N LEU A 695 41.97 -59.25 62.89
CA LEU A 695 40.65 -58.61 62.86
C LEU A 695 40.06 -58.76 61.45
N THR A 696 38.76 -59.04 61.36
CA THR A 696 38.03 -59.11 60.09
C THR A 696 36.67 -58.44 60.23
N ALA A 697 36.45 -57.36 59.47
CA ALA A 697 35.19 -56.66 59.40
C ALA A 697 34.25 -57.26 58.34
N SER A 698 32.95 -57.10 58.56
CA SER A 698 31.89 -57.52 57.63
C SER A 698 30.57 -56.79 57.94
N GLY A 699 29.74 -56.55 56.92
CA GLY A 699 28.58 -55.65 57.00
C GLY A 699 28.91 -54.24 56.46
N GLY A 700 27.90 -53.39 56.23
CA GLY A 700 28.05 -51.94 56.01
C GLY A 700 29.12 -51.44 55.03
N GLY A 701 29.42 -52.16 53.95
CA GLY A 701 30.52 -51.84 53.01
C GLY A 701 31.89 -52.46 53.37
N TYR A 702 32.10 -52.85 54.62
CA TYR A 702 33.35 -53.37 55.19
C TYR A 702 33.69 -54.83 54.86
N LYS A 703 33.23 -55.35 53.72
CA LYS A 703 33.32 -56.77 53.38
C LYS A 703 34.77 -57.26 53.24
N ASN A 704 35.20 -58.11 54.18
CA ASN A 704 36.56 -58.67 54.25
C ASN A 704 37.67 -57.63 54.47
N VAL A 705 37.37 -56.46 55.06
CA VAL A 705 38.42 -55.54 55.52
C VAL A 705 39.13 -56.17 56.72
N THR A 706 40.44 -56.33 56.64
CA THR A 706 41.25 -57.02 57.65
C THR A 706 42.35 -56.13 58.23
N ALA A 707 42.64 -56.31 59.52
CA ALA A 707 43.82 -55.76 60.18
C ALA A 707 44.48 -56.85 61.04
N SER A 708 45.72 -56.62 61.47
CA SER A 708 46.46 -57.54 62.34
C SER A 708 47.10 -56.76 63.47
N MET A 709 46.97 -57.25 64.69
CA MET A 709 47.66 -56.74 65.88
C MET A 709 48.70 -57.77 66.33
N PRO A 710 49.99 -57.56 66.04
CA PRO A 710 51.09 -58.35 66.60
C PRO A 710 51.18 -58.14 68.11
N VAL A 711 51.39 -59.22 68.85
CA VAL A 711 51.60 -59.21 70.29
C VAL A 711 52.91 -59.96 70.57
N SER A 712 53.86 -59.29 71.20
CA SER A 712 55.03 -59.92 71.80
C SER A 712 54.76 -60.15 73.28
N VAL A 713 54.95 -61.37 73.76
CA VAL A 713 54.88 -61.73 75.17
C VAL A 713 56.31 -61.77 75.70
N THR A 714 56.61 -60.99 76.75
CA THR A 714 57.98 -60.93 77.28
C THR A 714 58.11 -61.68 78.60
N GLU A 715 59.16 -62.48 78.69
CA GLU A 715 59.46 -63.33 79.83
C GLU A 715 59.56 -62.57 81.16
N ARG A 716 59.12 -63.22 82.25
CA ARG A 716 59.21 -62.74 83.64
C ARG A 716 59.87 -63.70 84.62
N SER A 717 60.01 -64.97 84.25
CA SER A 717 60.73 -66.00 84.95
C SER A 717 62.22 -65.68 85.01
N GLU A 718 62.67 -65.13 86.14
CA GLU A 718 64.09 -65.15 86.47
C GLU A 718 64.55 -66.62 86.57
N ALA A 719 65.45 -67.04 85.67
CA ALA A 719 66.02 -68.39 85.67
C ALA A 719 66.69 -68.74 87.02
N GLY A 720 65.90 -69.36 87.91
CA GLY A 720 66.19 -69.44 89.33
C GLY A 720 66.16 -70.88 89.86
N LEU A 721 67.32 -71.38 90.25
CA LEU A 721 67.45 -72.70 90.90
C LEU A 721 66.90 -72.64 92.34
N ILE A 722 65.70 -73.18 92.59
CA ILE A 722 65.05 -73.13 93.91
C ILE A 722 65.64 -74.15 94.88
N LEU A 723 66.82 -73.82 95.41
CA LEU A 723 67.44 -74.58 96.49
C LEU A 723 66.56 -74.57 97.75
N SER A 724 66.14 -75.77 98.16
CA SER A 724 65.36 -76.01 99.39
C SER A 724 66.04 -75.51 100.69
N THR A 725 67.32 -75.14 100.65
CA THR A 725 67.97 -74.27 101.64
C THR A 725 69.18 -73.56 101.04
N ARG A 726 69.41 -72.30 101.44
CA ARG A 726 70.60 -71.50 101.02
C ARG A 726 71.89 -71.88 101.75
N SER A 727 71.80 -72.68 102.82
CA SER A 727 72.96 -73.23 103.51
C SER A 727 72.62 -74.56 104.20
N ILE A 728 73.62 -75.42 104.34
CA ILE A 728 73.52 -76.67 105.09
C ILE A 728 74.65 -76.69 106.11
N SER A 729 74.28 -76.72 107.39
CA SER A 729 75.23 -77.08 108.46
C SER A 729 75.21 -78.59 108.65
N LEU A 730 76.40 -79.17 108.79
CA LEU A 730 76.66 -80.59 108.93
C LEU A 730 77.80 -80.79 109.92
N ASP A 731 77.55 -81.58 110.96
CA ASP A 731 78.59 -82.03 111.89
C ASP A 731 79.52 -83.05 111.21
N GLU A 732 80.75 -83.19 111.71
CA GLU A 732 81.77 -84.06 111.13
C GLU A 732 81.29 -85.52 111.04
N GLY A 733 81.21 -86.04 109.80
CA GLY A 733 80.69 -87.40 109.51
C GLY A 733 79.19 -87.48 109.19
N GLY A 734 78.44 -86.38 109.25
CA GLY A 734 77.01 -86.35 108.89
C GLY A 734 76.72 -86.39 107.38
N SER A 735 75.45 -86.59 107.03
CA SER A 735 74.93 -86.30 105.67
C SER A 735 73.55 -85.65 105.74
N ARG A 736 73.27 -84.74 104.80
CA ARG A 736 71.96 -84.12 104.59
C ARG A 736 71.65 -84.10 103.10
N ARG A 737 70.37 -84.20 102.77
CA ARG A 737 69.87 -84.01 101.40
C ARG A 737 69.19 -82.64 101.31
N PHE A 738 69.33 -82.02 100.15
CA PHE A 738 68.52 -80.90 99.70
C PHE A 738 68.01 -81.25 98.30
N THR A 739 66.83 -80.75 97.95
CA THR A 739 66.38 -80.68 96.56
C THR A 739 66.90 -79.40 95.91
N VAL A 740 67.24 -79.57 94.63
CA VAL A 740 67.59 -78.58 93.60
C VAL A 740 66.35 -78.38 92.74
#